data_AF-A0A3M8FUU6-F1
#
_entry.id   AF-A0A3M8FUU6-F1
#
_cell.length_a   1.000
_cell.length_b   1.000
_cell.length_c   1.000
_cell.angle_alpha   90.00
_cell.angle_beta   90.00
_cell.angle_gamma   90.00
#
_symmetry.space_group_name_H-M   'P 1'
#
loop_
_entity.id
_entity.type
_entity.pdbx_description
1 polymer ?
#
loop_
_entity_poly.entity_id
_entity_poly.type
_entity_poly.pdbx_seq_one_letter_code
_entity_poly.pdbx_strand_id
1 'polypeptide(L)'
;MSDASMSTPATRAATAEEITRAMVITGPNIAQVRLAAGTSISGVDTANAAEAPLLAPPCLSDAAAGMTLQEHNGIGMPTSVALKTDPAPRLPRCRPRNSLLINAWSNPATANPATSQIPDSAMIDKNASMKRVTASRVCLHASMRLWTSYGSIRTAFERFREYTGMTTKTVRLFRHTGTLTAAATLLVSAGCSTSSKPATEKAEAAPEIGAYAVLDGQRVDVPPMKLGNPSTIEAILTEGKNNNHVMDILEHLCGEIGPRLSGSTNLDIANDWSARQFESWGLQNVENRTWGTAAIRFDRGPSSGAIVTRAGEEDETYEVEREIEFTTLSWSPGTDGTVRGKVVRMPETLDELVAVKEDLSGAWMLVSPYQGGRQGIRGVGGSMSARHELRNDTRQAIAEGKIPQPPAESPYPDDAISGLWEGTISGPAIPGGETEVAMDAVIGADGVPKGVMALPAFDFTSQFVEPSYSDGILTFTWNTPQGPQPMTFAPQSNALDAEFPVGEDTYVIKMIRNEVEEQPFDAGEYILHHVLASNPAGFISSSRDERVWTTSIKRGNDLFENLTMADIGQDVEVSVRDSDYRYINSDLADGQDVFVEFDLDHTITEGPFDMYNTIAEIPGTVWPDEVVIVSAHLDSWNGPGSQGVVDNGTGSAVTLEAARILAAVGAQPKRTIRFILWTGEEQGLLGSRAYVESLSEEERANISCVFVDDGGTNYEGGLVCPPWMFDYLAAATASTNGQFFSKTDETRLLHDDNPDNDARAGWMDVNLRSVDEMPQGGGSDHASFNRVGIPGFYWDEIGRANYRYGWHTQNDKLDLAIEEYLVQSSTNAALVAYNLACAPSLLPREPVETDEIAEAGR
;
A
#
# COMPACT_ATOMS: atom_id res chain seq x y z
N MET A 1 -53.21 19.10 -27.00
CA MET A 1 -53.71 18.57 -28.28
C MET A 1 -53.36 19.56 -29.38
N SER A 2 -52.97 19.01 -30.51
CA SER A 2 -52.21 19.55 -31.64
C SER A 2 -52.91 20.59 -32.51
N ASP A 3 -52.11 21.48 -33.09
CA ASP A 3 -52.25 22.16 -34.40
C ASP A 3 -50.90 22.87 -34.68
N ALA A 4 -50.35 23.10 -35.88
CA ALA A 4 -50.83 22.94 -37.25
C ALA A 4 -49.65 23.06 -38.26
N SER A 5 -49.90 22.52 -39.47
CA SER A 5 -49.58 23.04 -40.83
C SER A 5 -48.15 23.28 -41.35
N MET A 6 -47.75 22.38 -42.27
CA MET A 6 -47.22 22.51 -43.65
C MET A 6 -46.71 23.88 -44.20
N SER A 7 -45.51 23.89 -44.81
CA SER A 7 -45.27 23.86 -46.28
C SER A 7 -43.77 24.08 -46.67
N THR A 8 -43.37 23.47 -47.79
CA THR A 8 -42.04 23.26 -48.45
C THR A 8 -41.41 24.51 -49.11
N PRO A 9 -40.25 24.47 -49.86
CA PRO A 9 -38.95 23.77 -49.74
C PRO A 9 -37.70 24.67 -50.09
N ALA A 10 -36.46 24.13 -50.00
CA ALA A 10 -35.25 24.36 -50.86
C ALA A 10 -33.88 24.64 -50.14
N THR A 11 -32.99 23.63 -50.23
CA THR A 11 -31.53 23.60 -50.50
C THR A 11 -30.47 24.48 -49.79
N ARG A 12 -29.35 23.78 -49.44
CA ARG A 12 -27.94 24.19 -49.10
C ARG A 12 -27.71 24.77 -47.69
N ALA A 13 -26.62 24.49 -46.96
CA ALA A 13 -25.46 23.59 -47.11
C ALA A 13 -24.75 23.51 -45.74
N ALA A 14 -24.22 22.35 -45.36
CA ALA A 14 -23.03 22.20 -44.52
C ALA A 14 -22.45 20.81 -44.77
N THR A 15 -21.16 20.79 -45.05
CA THR A 15 -20.34 19.65 -45.51
C THR A 15 -20.11 18.65 -44.39
N ALA A 16 -20.42 17.38 -44.66
CA ALA A 16 -19.98 16.25 -43.85
C ALA A 16 -18.55 15.89 -44.25
N GLU A 17 -17.64 15.86 -43.28
CA GLU A 17 -16.30 15.29 -43.44
C GLU A 17 -16.34 13.87 -42.88
N GLU A 18 -15.88 12.93 -43.70
CA GLU A 18 -16.10 11.49 -43.56
C GLU A 18 -15.25 10.87 -42.45
N ILE A 19 -15.96 10.27 -41.49
CA ILE A 19 -15.49 9.24 -40.59
C ILE A 19 -14.97 8.07 -41.43
N THR A 20 -13.65 7.87 -41.46
CA THR A 20 -13.07 6.60 -41.94
C THR A 20 -12.82 5.71 -40.73
N ARG A 21 -13.89 5.04 -40.27
CA ARG A 21 -13.77 3.82 -39.43
C ARG A 21 -13.22 2.71 -40.32
N ALA A 22 -12.02 2.21 -40.02
CA ALA A 22 -11.54 0.97 -40.58
C ALA A 22 -12.32 -0.19 -39.95
N MET A 23 -13.22 -0.80 -40.74
CA MET A 23 -13.76 -2.12 -40.46
C MET A 23 -12.71 -3.17 -40.82
N VAL A 24 -12.18 -3.88 -39.83
CA VAL A 24 -11.43 -5.11 -40.05
C VAL A 24 -12.44 -6.24 -40.24
N ILE A 25 -12.53 -6.77 -41.46
CA ILE A 25 -13.22 -8.02 -41.75
C ILE A 25 -12.17 -9.12 -41.67
N THR A 26 -12.33 -10.03 -40.70
CA THR A 26 -11.48 -11.20 -40.50
C THR A 26 -11.71 -12.23 -41.61
N GLY A 27 -10.62 -12.79 -42.13
CA GLY A 27 -10.62 -13.91 -43.07
C GLY A 27 -9.24 -14.59 -43.09
N PRO A 28 -9.18 -15.94 -43.17
CA PRO A 28 -7.95 -16.69 -42.94
C PRO A 28 -7.09 -16.74 -44.21
N ASN A 29 -5.78 -16.58 -44.02
CA ASN A 29 -4.67 -16.79 -44.98
C ASN A 29 -4.24 -15.60 -45.86
N ILE A 30 -3.05 -15.09 -45.51
CA ILE A 30 -2.06 -14.36 -46.34
C ILE A 30 -2.45 -12.93 -46.76
N ALA A 31 -1.91 -11.93 -46.05
CA ALA A 31 -1.81 -10.56 -46.56
C ALA A 31 -0.53 -10.41 -47.41
N GLN A 32 -0.67 -10.34 -48.73
CA GLN A 32 0.39 -9.87 -49.62
C GLN A 32 0.32 -8.35 -49.78
N VAL A 33 1.38 -7.65 -49.37
CA VAL A 33 1.55 -6.21 -49.66
C VAL A 33 2.02 -6.05 -51.10
N ARG A 34 1.22 -5.40 -51.95
CA ARG A 34 1.65 -4.89 -53.27
C ARG A 34 1.82 -3.38 -53.21
N LEU A 35 3.06 -2.92 -53.37
CA LEU A 35 3.39 -1.51 -53.62
C LEU A 35 2.94 -1.11 -55.03
N ALA A 36 2.17 -0.03 -55.13
CA ALA A 36 1.87 0.65 -56.38
C ALA A 36 2.71 1.94 -56.47
N ALA A 37 3.38 2.11 -57.61
CA ALA A 37 4.32 3.18 -57.91
C ALA A 37 3.67 4.37 -58.66
N GLY A 38 4.27 5.56 -58.51
CA GLY A 38 4.12 6.76 -59.36
C GLY A 38 3.65 7.99 -58.56
N THR A 39 4.28 9.18 -58.60
CA THR A 39 5.19 9.74 -59.60
C THR A 39 6.06 10.85 -58.98
N SER A 40 7.27 10.97 -59.51
CA SER A 40 8.37 11.91 -59.21
C SER A 40 8.12 13.38 -59.55
N ILE A 41 8.74 14.29 -58.80
CA ILE A 41 9.31 15.53 -59.35
C ILE A 41 10.82 15.56 -59.05
N SER A 42 11.55 15.85 -60.12
CA SER A 42 12.99 15.79 -60.36
C SER A 42 13.79 16.98 -59.82
N GLY A 43 15.07 16.74 -59.51
CA GLY A 43 16.10 17.78 -59.44
C GLY A 43 17.46 17.21 -59.01
N VAL A 44 18.27 16.81 -59.99
CA VAL A 44 19.56 16.12 -59.89
C VAL A 44 20.71 17.08 -59.54
N ASP A 45 21.65 16.67 -58.67
CA ASP A 45 23.07 16.63 -59.05
C ASP A 45 23.92 15.81 -58.04
N THR A 46 24.58 14.78 -58.57
CA THR A 46 25.59 13.96 -57.90
C THR A 46 26.98 14.51 -58.21
N ALA A 47 27.80 14.74 -57.18
CA ALA A 47 29.25 14.78 -57.31
C ALA A 47 29.91 14.21 -56.03
N ASN A 48 30.78 13.23 -56.23
CA ASN A 48 31.58 12.55 -55.22
C ASN A 48 32.56 13.49 -54.50
N ALA A 49 32.71 13.35 -53.18
CA ALA A 49 34.01 13.39 -52.49
C ALA A 49 33.86 12.93 -51.02
N ALA A 50 34.78 12.10 -50.57
CA ALA A 50 34.97 11.71 -49.18
C ALA A 50 35.44 12.92 -48.35
N GLU A 51 34.91 13.08 -47.13
CA GLU A 51 35.61 13.58 -45.93
C GLU A 51 34.68 13.53 -44.69
N ALA A 52 35.29 13.41 -43.52
CA ALA A 52 34.74 13.02 -42.22
C ALA A 52 33.58 13.88 -41.63
N PRO A 53 32.75 13.34 -40.72
CA PRO A 53 31.84 14.14 -39.93
C PRO A 53 32.53 14.69 -38.67
N LEU A 54 32.62 16.02 -38.60
CA LEU A 54 32.82 16.79 -37.38
C LEU A 54 31.60 17.71 -37.27
N LEU A 55 30.82 17.56 -36.19
CA LEU A 55 30.41 18.64 -35.29
C LEU A 55 29.55 18.06 -34.17
N ALA A 56 30.18 17.98 -33.00
CA ALA A 56 29.57 17.68 -31.72
C ALA A 56 28.67 18.85 -31.26
N PRO A 57 27.58 18.58 -30.51
CA PRO A 57 26.88 19.62 -29.76
C PRO A 57 27.76 20.10 -28.59
N PRO A 58 27.69 21.40 -28.23
CA PRO A 58 28.63 22.04 -27.33
C PRO A 58 28.48 21.59 -25.87
N CYS A 59 29.62 21.31 -25.23
CA CYS A 59 29.76 21.15 -23.80
C CYS A 59 29.26 22.40 -23.06
N LEU A 60 28.17 22.27 -22.31
CA LEU A 60 27.90 23.14 -21.17
C LEU A 60 28.66 22.58 -19.97
N SER A 61 29.48 23.45 -19.40
CA SER A 61 30.38 23.20 -18.29
C SER A 61 29.66 22.83 -17.00
N ASP A 62 30.22 21.88 -16.26
CA ASP A 62 29.87 21.52 -14.89
C ASP A 62 29.79 22.75 -13.98
N ALA A 63 28.57 23.11 -13.59
CA ALA A 63 28.30 23.95 -12.44
C ALA A 63 27.19 23.30 -11.62
N ALA A 64 27.61 22.50 -10.63
CA ALA A 64 26.88 22.15 -9.40
C ALA A 64 25.41 21.70 -9.55
N ALA A 65 25.20 20.51 -10.10
CA ALA A 65 24.04 19.67 -9.80
C ALA A 65 24.54 18.31 -9.27
N GLY A 66 25.29 18.36 -8.19
CA GLY A 66 25.66 17.18 -7.42
C GLY A 66 24.78 17.10 -6.18
N MET A 67 23.61 16.49 -6.31
CA MET A 67 22.88 16.01 -5.13
C MET A 67 23.71 14.91 -4.48
N THR A 68 23.92 15.02 -3.18
CA THR A 68 24.77 14.06 -2.46
C THR A 68 24.00 12.79 -2.14
N LEU A 69 24.70 11.67 -1.94
CA LEU A 69 24.15 10.36 -1.60
C LEU A 69 23.21 10.37 -0.37
N GLN A 70 23.22 11.43 0.45
CA GLN A 70 22.35 11.63 1.61
C GLN A 70 20.95 12.15 1.27
N GLU A 71 20.73 12.72 0.08
CA GLU A 71 19.41 13.20 -0.38
C GLU A 71 18.59 12.07 -1.03
N HIS A 72 19.22 10.94 -1.37
CA HIS A 72 18.57 9.77 -1.97
C HIS A 72 17.64 9.01 -0.99
N ASN A 73 17.75 9.27 0.32
CA ASN A 73 17.01 8.54 1.36
C ASN A 73 16.04 9.39 2.18
N GLY A 74 15.75 10.64 1.79
CA GLY A 74 14.69 11.45 2.41
C GLY A 74 14.86 11.76 3.91
N ILE A 75 16.05 11.59 4.49
CA ILE A 75 16.32 11.85 5.91
C ILE A 75 17.64 12.62 6.03
N GLY A 76 17.60 13.94 5.89
CA GLY A 76 18.77 14.77 6.15
C GLY A 76 18.46 16.26 6.27
N MET A 77 18.77 16.87 7.43
CA MET A 77 18.96 18.32 7.47
C MET A 77 20.26 18.70 6.74
N PRO A 78 20.27 19.78 5.94
CA PRO A 78 21.43 20.15 5.15
C PRO A 78 22.65 20.50 6.02
N THR A 79 23.83 20.11 5.56
CA THR A 79 25.09 20.46 6.24
C THR A 79 25.39 21.96 6.13
N SER A 80 26.14 22.51 7.08
CA SER A 80 26.49 23.94 7.18
C SER A 80 27.27 24.52 6.00
N VAL A 81 27.64 23.69 5.02
CA VAL A 81 28.32 24.07 3.79
C VAL A 81 27.32 24.51 2.70
N ALA A 82 26.09 23.97 2.69
CA ALA A 82 25.02 24.35 1.76
C ALA A 82 24.39 25.72 2.07
N LEU A 83 24.54 26.23 3.30
CA LEU A 83 24.05 27.54 3.73
C LEU A 83 24.88 28.75 3.23
N LYS A 84 25.95 28.52 2.45
CA LYS A 84 26.89 29.59 2.04
C LYS A 84 26.82 29.99 0.56
N THR A 85 25.95 29.39 -0.24
CA THR A 85 25.93 29.61 -1.70
C THR A 85 24.76 30.43 -2.23
N ASP A 86 23.84 30.91 -1.39
CA ASP A 86 22.76 31.80 -1.84
C ASP A 86 23.12 33.30 -1.76
N PRO A 87 22.89 34.09 -2.83
CA PRO A 87 23.08 35.53 -2.80
C PRO A 87 21.86 36.20 -2.13
N ALA A 88 21.94 36.42 -0.82
CA ALA A 88 20.89 37.13 -0.09
C ALA A 88 20.72 38.59 -0.58
N PRO A 89 19.48 39.07 -0.81
CA PRO A 89 19.21 40.49 -1.08
C PRO A 89 19.44 41.33 0.18
N ARG A 90 20.09 42.49 0.01
CA ARG A 90 20.45 43.42 1.09
C ARG A 90 19.23 44.26 1.52
N LEU A 91 18.86 44.20 2.79
CA LEU A 91 18.04 45.22 3.46
C LEU A 91 18.62 45.60 4.85
N PRO A 92 18.31 46.81 5.36
CA PRO A 92 19.28 47.65 6.08
C PRO A 92 19.40 47.37 7.58
N ARG A 93 20.60 47.67 8.10
CA ARG A 93 20.98 47.53 9.52
C ARG A 93 20.25 48.54 10.42
N CYS A 94 19.50 48.04 11.40
CA CYS A 94 19.22 48.73 12.66
C CYS A 94 19.53 47.80 13.85
N ARG A 95 20.39 48.24 14.78
CA ARG A 95 20.64 47.58 16.08
C ARG A 95 19.49 47.94 17.05
N PRO A 96 19.10 47.05 17.98
CA PRO A 96 19.66 47.20 19.35
C PRO A 96 19.82 45.91 20.20
N ARG A 97 20.82 46.01 21.10
CA ARG A 97 21.00 45.52 22.49
C ARG A 97 20.39 44.20 23.02
N ASN A 98 21.31 43.39 23.55
CA ASN A 98 21.17 42.36 24.58
C ASN A 98 20.14 42.63 25.69
N SER A 99 19.36 41.59 26.02
CA SER A 99 19.08 41.20 27.41
C SER A 99 18.76 39.71 27.48
N LEU A 100 19.46 39.02 28.40
CA LEU A 100 19.20 37.64 28.83
C LEU A 100 17.74 37.45 29.26
N LEU A 101 17.19 36.26 29.07
CA LEU A 101 16.49 35.47 30.11
C LEU A 101 16.20 34.05 29.60
N ILE A 102 16.63 33.08 30.40
CA ILE A 102 16.37 31.65 30.31
C ILE A 102 14.95 31.40 30.82
N ASN A 103 14.18 30.52 30.18
CA ASN A 103 13.11 29.77 30.84
C ASN A 103 12.86 28.42 30.15
N ALA A 104 13.10 27.36 30.91
CA ALA A 104 12.64 26.00 30.66
C ALA A 104 11.27 25.83 31.33
N TRP A 105 10.33 25.13 30.67
CA TRP A 105 9.08 24.69 31.28
C TRP A 105 8.90 23.19 31.14
N SER A 106 8.32 22.65 32.20
CA SER A 106 8.35 21.28 32.71
C SER A 106 6.95 20.67 32.72
N ASN A 107 6.84 19.38 32.40
CA ASN A 107 5.66 18.53 32.64
C ASN A 107 5.56 18.17 34.14
N PRO A 108 4.37 18.20 34.77
CA PRO A 108 4.16 17.61 36.09
C PRO A 108 3.53 16.22 35.99
N ALA A 109 4.17 15.26 36.64
CA ALA A 109 3.55 14.02 37.12
C ALA A 109 3.30 14.19 38.63
N THR A 110 2.10 13.89 39.10
CA THR A 110 1.76 13.85 40.52
C THR A 110 1.63 12.41 41.00
N ALA A 111 2.33 12.11 42.10
CA ALA A 111 2.20 10.91 42.90
C ALA A 111 1.90 11.32 44.35
N ASN A 112 1.07 10.57 45.06
CA ASN A 112 1.16 10.41 46.53
C ASN A 112 0.32 9.21 47.04
N PRO A 113 0.56 8.71 48.28
CA PRO A 113 0.65 7.28 48.57
C PRO A 113 -0.25 6.84 49.76
N ALA A 114 -0.04 5.59 50.22
CA ALA A 114 -0.22 5.06 51.59
C ALA A 114 -1.32 3.98 51.82
N THR A 115 -0.84 2.72 51.92
CA THR A 115 -1.05 1.73 53.02
C THR A 115 -2.37 1.75 53.82
N SER A 116 -3.13 0.63 53.87
CA SER A 116 -2.96 -0.52 54.79
C SER A 116 -4.26 -1.33 55.01
N GLN A 117 -4.09 -2.64 55.26
CA GLN A 117 -4.94 -3.59 56.02
C GLN A 117 -6.14 -4.30 55.35
N ILE A 118 -6.06 -5.64 55.45
CA ILE A 118 -7.05 -6.71 55.17
C ILE A 118 -8.00 -6.84 56.38
N PRO A 119 -9.21 -7.40 56.24
CA PRO A 119 -9.37 -8.81 56.60
C PRO A 119 -10.32 -9.64 55.72
N ASP A 120 -10.11 -10.95 55.83
CA ASP A 120 -10.75 -12.11 55.21
C ASP A 120 -12.30 -12.18 55.29
N SER A 121 -12.95 -12.84 54.32
CA SER A 121 -13.56 -14.18 54.51
C SER A 121 -14.59 -14.59 53.42
N ALA A 122 -14.69 -15.92 53.25
CA ALA A 122 -15.64 -16.76 52.50
C ALA A 122 -15.34 -16.97 50.98
N MET A 123 -14.74 -18.10 50.53
CA MET A 123 -15.25 -19.49 50.48
C MET A 123 -16.61 -19.57 49.76
N ILE A 124 -16.93 -20.42 48.78
CA ILE A 124 -16.49 -21.72 48.21
C ILE A 124 -17.29 -21.77 46.87
N ASP A 125 -16.79 -22.24 45.72
CA ASP A 125 -16.78 -23.68 45.44
C ASP A 125 -15.79 -24.09 44.35
N LYS A 126 -15.20 -25.27 44.59
CA LYS A 126 -14.14 -25.94 43.85
C LYS A 126 -14.73 -27.13 43.11
N ASN A 127 -14.15 -27.45 41.96
CA ASN A 127 -13.57 -28.77 41.62
C ASN A 127 -12.88 -28.60 40.25
N ALA A 128 -11.56 -28.56 40.07
CA ALA A 128 -10.47 -29.45 40.52
C ALA A 128 -10.73 -30.91 40.11
N SER A 129 -9.86 -31.63 39.40
CA SER A 129 -8.44 -31.87 39.73
C SER A 129 -7.81 -32.80 38.68
N MET A 130 -6.61 -32.49 38.16
CA MET A 130 -5.28 -32.99 38.56
C MET A 130 -4.80 -34.29 37.88
N LYS A 131 -3.56 -34.27 37.32
CA LYS A 131 -2.36 -34.72 38.04
C LYS A 131 -1.03 -34.28 37.38
N ARG A 132 -0.09 -33.90 38.26
CA ARG A 132 1.34 -33.56 38.07
C ARG A 132 2.20 -34.82 37.90
N VAL A 133 3.48 -34.77 37.49
CA VAL A 133 4.70 -34.56 38.33
C VAL A 133 5.95 -34.59 37.40
N THR A 134 6.62 -33.45 37.16
CA THR A 134 7.98 -33.00 37.57
C THR A 134 9.24 -33.80 37.17
N ALA A 135 10.21 -33.08 36.57
CA ALA A 135 11.60 -33.02 37.03
C ALA A 135 12.26 -31.68 36.61
N SER A 136 12.96 -31.04 37.55
CA SER A 136 13.53 -29.68 37.48
C SER A 136 15.05 -29.68 37.19
N ARG A 137 15.59 -28.59 36.62
CA ARG A 137 16.86 -27.96 37.08
C ARG A 137 17.12 -26.54 36.52
N VAL A 138 16.65 -25.56 37.28
CA VAL A 138 17.30 -24.30 37.76
C VAL A 138 18.71 -23.94 37.20
N CYS A 139 18.88 -22.76 36.57
CA CYS A 139 19.62 -21.59 37.12
C CYS A 139 19.84 -20.42 36.11
N LEU A 140 19.46 -19.21 36.55
CA LEU A 140 19.95 -17.85 36.24
C LEU A 140 19.98 -17.32 34.77
N HIS A 141 19.12 -16.33 34.51
CA HIS A 141 19.56 -15.07 33.90
C HIS A 141 18.95 -13.89 34.66
N ALA A 142 19.80 -13.08 35.26
CA ALA A 142 19.47 -11.80 35.86
C ALA A 142 19.70 -10.71 34.82
N SER A 143 18.68 -9.88 34.63
CA SER A 143 18.67 -8.62 33.91
C SER A 143 19.53 -7.54 34.59
N MET A 144 20.27 -6.75 33.81
CA MET A 144 20.60 -5.37 34.17
C MET A 144 20.93 -4.52 32.93
N ARG A 145 20.24 -3.38 32.81
CA ARG A 145 20.50 -2.29 31.85
C ARG A 145 21.51 -1.28 32.45
N LEU A 146 22.05 -0.44 31.54
CA LEU A 146 22.80 0.84 31.71
C LEU A 146 24.32 0.66 31.86
N TRP A 147 25.23 1.32 31.13
CA TRP A 147 25.24 2.68 30.58
C TRP A 147 26.26 2.79 29.40
N THR A 148 26.10 3.83 28.59
CA THR A 148 26.98 4.29 27.50
C THR A 148 28.40 4.66 27.96
N SER A 149 29.45 4.28 27.19
CA SER A 149 30.61 5.17 26.94
C SER A 149 31.46 4.72 25.75
N TYR A 150 31.95 5.72 25.00
CA TYR A 150 32.97 5.64 23.96
C TYR A 150 34.24 4.90 24.43
N GLY A 151 34.75 3.95 23.62
CA GLY A 151 35.90 3.12 24.00
C GLY A 151 36.73 2.58 22.85
N SER A 152 37.40 3.47 22.12
CA SER A 152 38.67 3.36 21.38
C SER A 152 38.97 2.17 20.43
N ILE A 153 39.50 2.55 19.26
CA ILE A 153 40.17 1.81 18.16
C ILE A 153 41.18 0.71 18.57
N ARG A 154 41.48 0.54 19.86
CA ARG A 154 42.47 -0.41 20.36
C ARG A 154 41.96 -1.86 20.40
N THR A 155 40.66 -2.07 20.61
CA THR A 155 40.04 -3.41 20.71
C THR A 155 39.91 -4.10 19.34
N ALA A 156 39.79 -3.32 18.26
CA ALA A 156 39.78 -3.84 16.88
C ALA A 156 41.16 -4.32 16.41
N PHE A 157 42.24 -3.71 16.93
CA PHE A 157 43.61 -4.01 16.52
C PHE A 157 44.17 -5.29 17.18
N GLU A 158 43.67 -5.65 18.35
CA GLU A 158 44.08 -6.87 19.05
C GLU A 158 43.44 -8.13 18.44
N ARG A 159 42.22 -8.04 17.89
CA ARG A 159 41.57 -9.13 17.13
C ARG A 159 42.20 -9.38 15.75
N PHE A 160 42.71 -8.33 15.09
CA PHE A 160 43.41 -8.47 13.80
C PHE A 160 44.77 -9.22 13.94
N ARG A 161 45.38 -9.18 15.13
CA ARG A 161 46.62 -9.89 15.46
C ARG A 161 46.42 -11.40 15.65
N GLU A 162 45.25 -11.82 16.08
CA GLU A 162 44.89 -13.24 16.23
C GLU A 162 44.59 -13.89 14.87
N TYR A 163 44.15 -13.13 13.87
CA TYR A 163 43.74 -13.66 12.56
C TYR A 163 44.87 -13.82 11.53
N THR A 164 46.04 -13.21 11.73
CA THR A 164 47.08 -13.08 10.67
C THR A 164 48.47 -13.65 11.00
N GLY A 165 48.71 -14.16 12.21
CA GLY A 165 49.92 -14.95 12.53
C GLY A 165 51.29 -14.25 12.40
N MET A 166 51.36 -12.92 12.32
CA MET A 166 52.65 -12.21 12.18
C MET A 166 53.39 -11.98 13.52
N THR A 167 54.71 -12.25 13.54
CA THR A 167 55.58 -12.09 14.72
C THR A 167 56.22 -10.69 14.83
N THR A 168 56.63 -10.35 16.05
CA THR A 168 56.86 -9.02 16.66
C THR A 168 58.01 -8.14 16.11
N LYS A 169 58.44 -8.25 14.85
CA LYS A 169 59.64 -7.50 14.37
C LYS A 169 59.44 -6.37 13.35
N THR A 170 58.24 -6.10 12.85
CA THR A 170 58.05 -5.07 11.79
C THR A 170 57.33 -3.79 12.24
N VAL A 171 56.85 -3.70 13.48
CA VAL A 171 56.02 -2.57 13.96
C VAL A 171 56.83 -1.34 14.42
N ARG A 172 58.13 -1.23 14.12
CA ARG A 172 59.00 -0.18 14.69
C ARG A 172 59.39 0.99 13.77
N LEU A 173 58.73 1.15 12.63
CA LEU A 173 58.97 2.32 11.78
C LEU A 173 57.64 2.77 11.18
N PHE A 174 56.84 3.56 11.90
CA PHE A 174 55.82 4.50 11.39
C PHE A 174 55.07 5.12 12.59
N ARG A 175 55.80 5.89 13.39
CA ARG A 175 55.25 6.92 14.29
C ARG A 175 56.15 8.13 14.12
N HIS A 176 55.55 9.29 13.87
CA HIS A 176 56.12 10.58 13.45
C HIS A 176 56.22 10.70 11.92
N THR A 177 55.56 11.64 11.24
CA THR A 177 54.93 12.93 11.62
C THR A 177 54.03 13.38 10.45
N GLY A 178 52.98 14.14 10.75
CA GLY A 178 51.99 14.60 9.76
C GLY A 178 52.43 15.79 8.89
N THR A 179 51.52 16.13 7.97
CA THR A 179 51.41 17.31 7.07
C THR A 179 52.47 17.49 5.97
N LEU A 180 52.04 17.50 4.70
CA LEU A 180 52.09 18.68 3.80
C LEU A 180 51.59 18.42 2.37
N THR A 181 51.05 19.50 1.84
CA THR A 181 50.48 19.83 0.53
C THR A 181 51.46 19.72 -0.65
N ALA A 182 50.93 19.43 -1.84
CA ALA A 182 51.33 19.82 -3.20
C ALA A 182 52.81 19.77 -3.69
N ALA A 183 52.92 19.40 -4.97
CA ALA A 183 54.04 19.56 -5.90
C ALA A 183 55.17 18.50 -5.84
N ALA A 184 55.29 17.71 -6.91
CA ALA A 184 56.49 17.72 -7.77
C ALA A 184 56.35 16.72 -8.93
N THR A 185 56.14 17.28 -10.10
CA THR A 185 56.54 16.76 -11.41
C THR A 185 58.06 16.46 -11.44
N LEU A 186 58.44 15.46 -12.25
CA LEU A 186 59.74 15.29 -12.94
C LEU A 186 60.99 14.82 -12.14
N LEU A 187 61.44 13.60 -12.48
CA LEU A 187 62.80 13.18 -12.90
C LEU A 187 63.08 11.72 -12.44
N VAL A 188 62.83 10.71 -13.27
CA VAL A 188 63.66 10.18 -14.38
C VAL A 188 64.74 9.18 -13.93
N SER A 189 64.64 8.00 -14.57
CA SER A 189 65.67 7.00 -14.88
C SER A 189 66.34 6.23 -13.75
N ALA A 190 65.98 4.93 -13.63
CA ALA A 190 66.84 3.82 -14.07
C ALA A 190 66.20 2.48 -13.65
N GLY A 191 65.22 2.01 -14.42
CA GLY A 191 64.70 0.65 -14.30
C GLY A 191 65.27 -0.21 -15.43
N CYS A 192 66.19 -1.11 -15.08
CA CYS A 192 66.69 -2.13 -15.99
C CYS A 192 65.55 -2.95 -16.60
N SER A 193 65.63 -3.15 -17.91
CA SER A 193 64.78 -4.02 -18.69
C SER A 193 64.88 -5.48 -18.22
N THR A 194 63.76 -6.06 -17.80
CA THR A 194 63.48 -7.47 -18.06
C THR A 194 62.11 -7.54 -18.71
N SER A 195 62.10 -8.03 -19.95
CA SER A 195 60.88 -8.22 -20.73
C SER A 195 60.11 -9.42 -20.19
N SER A 196 59.12 -9.19 -19.34
CA SER A 196 57.95 -10.07 -19.31
C SER A 196 56.93 -9.48 -20.27
N LYS A 197 56.60 -10.23 -21.32
CA LYS A 197 55.38 -9.99 -22.08
C LYS A 197 54.22 -9.93 -21.09
N PRO A 198 53.26 -9.00 -21.21
CA PRO A 198 52.04 -9.12 -20.43
C PRO A 198 51.43 -10.47 -20.80
N ALA A 199 51.21 -11.32 -19.79
CA ALA A 199 50.34 -12.46 -19.95
C ALA A 199 49.01 -11.88 -20.41
N THR A 200 48.61 -12.21 -21.63
CA THR A 200 47.20 -12.13 -22.02
C THR A 200 46.43 -12.88 -20.95
N GLU A 201 45.71 -12.16 -20.10
CA GLU A 201 44.62 -12.71 -19.31
C GLU A 201 43.77 -13.51 -20.29
N LYS A 202 43.84 -14.83 -20.17
CA LYS A 202 42.81 -15.67 -20.76
C LYS A 202 41.54 -15.26 -20.03
N ALA A 203 40.56 -14.73 -20.77
CA ALA A 203 39.19 -14.79 -20.29
C ALA A 203 38.96 -16.24 -19.82
N GLU A 204 38.66 -16.42 -18.53
CA GLU A 204 38.22 -17.72 -18.04
C GLU A 204 37.04 -18.15 -18.90
N ALA A 205 37.11 -19.35 -19.48
CA ALA A 205 35.99 -19.88 -20.23
C ALA A 205 34.78 -19.94 -19.29
N ALA A 206 33.59 -19.63 -19.80
CA ALA A 206 32.36 -19.77 -19.03
C ALA A 206 32.32 -21.20 -18.42
N PRO A 207 31.92 -21.34 -17.15
CA PRO A 207 31.79 -22.64 -16.51
C PRO A 207 30.95 -23.61 -17.35
N GLU A 208 31.29 -24.90 -17.30
CA GLU A 208 30.45 -25.94 -17.91
C GLU A 208 29.02 -25.86 -17.33
N ILE A 209 28.01 -26.14 -18.16
CA ILE A 209 26.61 -26.15 -17.72
C ILE A 209 26.45 -27.18 -16.60
N GLY A 210 25.87 -26.77 -15.47
CA GLY A 210 25.71 -27.65 -14.32
C GLY A 210 26.99 -27.90 -13.53
N ALA A 211 27.98 -27.00 -13.60
CA ALA A 211 29.26 -27.16 -12.88
C ALA A 211 29.12 -27.07 -11.36
N TYR A 212 28.18 -26.27 -10.83
CA TYR A 212 27.99 -26.08 -9.39
C TYR A 212 26.55 -25.65 -9.05
N ALA A 213 26.15 -25.92 -7.82
CA ALA A 213 24.98 -25.31 -7.20
C ALA A 213 25.41 -24.23 -6.19
N VAL A 214 24.48 -23.38 -5.75
CA VAL A 214 24.75 -22.40 -4.70
C VAL A 214 23.78 -22.62 -3.54
N LEU A 215 24.34 -22.87 -2.35
CA LEU A 215 23.61 -23.07 -1.11
C LEU A 215 24.13 -22.08 -0.06
N ASP A 216 23.25 -21.30 0.56
CA ASP A 216 23.57 -20.30 1.58
C ASP A 216 24.78 -19.42 1.20
N GLY A 217 24.83 -18.99 -0.07
CA GLY A 217 25.90 -18.15 -0.64
C GLY A 217 27.22 -18.86 -0.91
N GLN A 218 27.28 -20.20 -0.82
CA GLN A 218 28.47 -20.99 -1.11
C GLN A 218 28.27 -21.84 -2.36
N ARG A 219 29.27 -21.85 -3.24
CA ARG A 219 29.32 -22.80 -4.36
C ARG A 219 29.58 -24.20 -3.82
N VAL A 220 28.73 -25.16 -4.20
CA VAL A 220 28.82 -26.56 -3.80
C VAL A 220 28.79 -27.48 -5.01
N ASP A 221 29.26 -28.71 -4.83
CA ASP A 221 29.14 -29.74 -5.86
C ASP A 221 27.66 -30.04 -6.13
N VAL A 222 27.33 -30.22 -7.41
CA VAL A 222 25.97 -30.59 -7.80
C VAL A 222 25.69 -32.02 -7.32
N PRO A 223 24.54 -32.26 -6.66
CA PRO A 223 24.13 -33.61 -6.29
C PRO A 223 24.18 -34.56 -7.50
N PRO A 224 24.51 -35.86 -7.32
CA PRO A 224 24.65 -36.83 -8.42
C PRO A 224 23.31 -37.23 -9.07
N MET A 225 22.29 -36.37 -8.98
CA MET A 225 20.98 -36.53 -9.58
C MET A 225 20.99 -36.01 -11.02
N LYS A 226 20.72 -36.90 -11.98
CA LYS A 226 20.60 -36.51 -13.40
C LYS A 226 19.17 -36.06 -13.69
N LEU A 227 19.00 -34.75 -13.82
CA LEU A 227 17.76 -34.13 -14.27
C LEU A 227 17.84 -33.78 -15.76
N GLY A 228 16.69 -33.84 -16.44
CA GLY A 228 16.56 -33.49 -17.86
C GLY A 228 17.43 -34.32 -18.82
N ASN A 229 17.26 -34.07 -20.13
CA ASN A 229 18.22 -34.49 -21.13
C ASN A 229 19.26 -33.38 -21.33
N PRO A 230 20.59 -33.64 -21.24
CA PRO A 230 21.62 -32.63 -21.43
C PRO A 230 21.52 -31.83 -22.73
N SER A 231 21.16 -32.48 -23.86
CA SER A 231 21.01 -31.76 -25.14
C SER A 231 19.79 -30.85 -25.16
N THR A 232 18.73 -31.21 -24.44
CA THR A 232 17.54 -30.35 -24.29
C THR A 232 17.85 -29.17 -23.37
N ILE A 233 18.58 -29.39 -22.28
CA ILE A 233 19.04 -28.32 -21.38
C ILE A 233 19.90 -27.30 -22.14
N GLU A 234 20.86 -27.77 -22.95
CA GLU A 234 21.68 -26.90 -23.80
C GLU A 234 20.85 -26.13 -24.82
N ALA A 235 19.82 -26.77 -25.42
CA ALA A 235 18.91 -26.12 -26.36
C ALA A 235 18.07 -25.03 -25.67
N ILE A 236 17.54 -25.28 -24.47
CA ILE A 236 16.79 -24.29 -23.67
C ILE A 236 17.68 -23.08 -23.38
N LEU A 237 18.90 -23.33 -22.88
CA LEU A 237 19.85 -22.26 -22.57
C LEU A 237 20.25 -21.45 -23.81
N THR A 238 20.44 -22.13 -24.95
CA THR A 238 20.79 -21.48 -26.22
C THR A 238 19.65 -20.62 -26.75
N GLU A 239 18.41 -21.13 -26.71
CA GLU A 239 17.22 -20.38 -27.12
C GLU A 239 17.01 -19.16 -26.21
N GLY A 240 17.02 -19.37 -24.89
CA GLY A 240 16.81 -18.31 -23.90
C GLY A 240 17.90 -17.23 -23.89
N LYS A 241 19.12 -17.51 -24.36
CA LYS A 241 20.19 -16.50 -24.46
C LYS A 241 20.25 -15.78 -25.81
N ASN A 242 19.87 -16.45 -26.89
CA ASN A 242 20.13 -15.94 -28.25
C ASN A 242 18.86 -15.53 -29.00
N ASN A 243 17.68 -15.95 -28.54
CA ASN A 243 16.40 -15.67 -29.17
C ASN A 243 15.31 -15.48 -28.10
N ASN A 244 15.60 -14.65 -27.09
CA ASN A 244 14.67 -14.35 -25.99
C ASN A 244 13.70 -13.23 -26.40
N HIS A 245 12.40 -13.42 -26.16
CA HIS A 245 11.34 -12.46 -26.53
C HIS A 245 10.66 -11.80 -25.32
N VAL A 246 11.24 -11.90 -24.12
CA VAL A 246 10.62 -11.40 -22.88
C VAL A 246 10.28 -9.91 -22.93
N MET A 247 11.15 -9.09 -23.54
CA MET A 247 10.89 -7.65 -23.66
C MET A 247 9.77 -7.34 -24.65
N ASP A 248 9.68 -8.06 -25.77
CA ASP A 248 8.58 -7.89 -26.74
C ASP A 248 7.23 -8.25 -26.09
N ILE A 249 7.21 -9.32 -25.29
CA ILE A 249 6.04 -9.75 -24.51
C ILE A 249 5.66 -8.68 -23.47
N LEU A 250 6.64 -8.15 -22.73
CA LEU A 250 6.43 -7.13 -21.71
C LEU A 250 5.95 -5.80 -22.31
N GLU A 251 6.54 -5.36 -23.42
CA GLU A 251 6.13 -4.16 -24.14
C GLU A 251 4.69 -4.28 -24.65
N HIS A 252 4.26 -5.46 -25.09
CA HIS A 252 2.86 -5.67 -25.45
C HIS A 252 1.93 -5.63 -24.24
N LEU A 253 2.24 -6.40 -23.18
CA LEU A 253 1.41 -6.46 -21.97
C LEU A 253 1.26 -5.11 -21.28
N CYS A 254 2.35 -4.36 -21.15
CA CYS A 254 2.38 -3.15 -20.33
C CYS A 254 2.42 -1.86 -21.14
N GLY A 255 2.97 -1.88 -22.35
CA GLY A 255 3.01 -0.73 -23.25
C GLY A 255 1.76 -0.58 -24.11
N GLU A 256 1.28 -1.68 -24.72
CA GLU A 256 0.12 -1.66 -25.60
C GLU A 256 -1.21 -1.86 -24.86
N ILE A 257 -1.31 -2.88 -24.01
CA ILE A 257 -2.53 -3.13 -23.20
C ILE A 257 -2.57 -2.16 -22.02
N GLY A 258 -1.43 -1.89 -21.38
CA GLY A 258 -1.35 -0.99 -20.24
C GLY A 258 -1.69 -1.67 -18.92
N PRO A 259 -2.16 -0.92 -17.90
CA PRO A 259 -2.50 -1.49 -16.59
C PRO A 259 -3.72 -2.41 -16.67
N ARG A 260 -3.72 -3.48 -15.86
CA ARG A 260 -4.64 -4.63 -15.99
C ARG A 260 -5.36 -4.91 -14.67
N LEU A 261 -6.11 -3.95 -14.13
CA LEU A 261 -6.83 -4.14 -12.87
C LEU A 261 -7.80 -5.33 -12.93
N SER A 262 -7.90 -6.08 -11.83
CA SER A 262 -8.89 -7.15 -11.69
C SER A 262 -10.31 -6.71 -12.03
N GLY A 263 -10.94 -7.46 -12.93
CA GLY A 263 -12.29 -7.18 -13.45
C GLY A 263 -12.37 -6.05 -14.49
N SER A 264 -11.25 -5.44 -14.89
CA SER A 264 -11.18 -4.40 -15.94
C SER A 264 -11.19 -5.00 -17.36
N THR A 265 -11.52 -4.16 -18.34
CA THR A 265 -11.47 -4.52 -19.76
C THR A 265 -10.05 -4.86 -20.22
N ASN A 266 -9.03 -4.16 -19.71
CA ASN A 266 -7.64 -4.42 -20.07
C ASN A 266 -7.16 -5.79 -19.58
N LEU A 267 -7.63 -6.24 -18.41
CA LEU A 267 -7.29 -7.57 -17.92
C LEU A 267 -7.91 -8.67 -18.82
N ASP A 268 -9.17 -8.53 -19.23
CA ASP A 268 -9.79 -9.46 -20.19
C ASP A 268 -8.98 -9.54 -21.49
N ILE A 269 -8.56 -8.39 -22.02
CA ILE A 269 -7.72 -8.31 -23.23
C ILE A 269 -6.39 -9.05 -23.01
N ALA A 270 -5.77 -8.88 -21.84
CA ALA A 270 -4.52 -9.56 -21.49
C ALA A 270 -4.69 -11.07 -21.33
N ASN A 271 -5.78 -11.53 -20.72
CA ASN A 271 -6.11 -12.96 -20.62
C ASN A 271 -6.28 -13.58 -22.01
N ASP A 272 -7.11 -12.96 -22.87
CA ASP A 272 -7.36 -13.42 -24.24
C ASP A 272 -6.13 -13.37 -25.13
N TRP A 273 -5.27 -12.36 -24.93
CA TRP A 273 -4.00 -12.27 -25.65
C TRP A 273 -3.04 -13.38 -25.20
N SER A 274 -2.87 -13.57 -23.90
CA SER A 274 -1.98 -14.60 -23.34
C SER A 274 -2.39 -16.00 -23.76
N ALA A 275 -3.69 -16.31 -23.73
CA ALA A 275 -4.22 -17.58 -24.23
C ALA A 275 -3.87 -17.79 -25.71
N ARG A 276 -4.08 -16.77 -26.57
CA ARG A 276 -3.71 -16.85 -27.99
C ARG A 276 -2.20 -17.02 -28.21
N GLN A 277 -1.35 -16.43 -27.36
CA GLN A 277 0.10 -16.67 -27.44
C GLN A 277 0.42 -18.14 -27.17
N PHE A 278 -0.10 -18.70 -26.09
CA PHE A 278 0.08 -20.12 -25.77
C PHE A 278 -0.38 -21.04 -26.91
N GLU A 279 -1.56 -20.79 -27.47
CA GLU A 279 -2.06 -21.55 -28.64
C GLU A 279 -1.13 -21.42 -29.84
N SER A 280 -0.64 -20.22 -30.13
CA SER A 280 0.23 -19.96 -31.28
C SER A 280 1.59 -20.67 -31.18
N TRP A 281 2.08 -20.88 -29.95
CA TRP A 281 3.30 -21.64 -29.68
C TRP A 281 3.05 -23.16 -29.61
N GLY A 282 1.79 -23.60 -29.73
CA GLY A 282 1.42 -25.01 -29.76
C GLY A 282 1.29 -25.67 -28.39
N LEU A 283 1.11 -24.89 -27.32
CA LEU A 283 0.75 -25.43 -26.02
C LEU A 283 -0.66 -26.05 -26.08
N GLN A 284 -0.94 -26.95 -25.14
CA GLN A 284 -2.19 -27.68 -25.05
C GLN A 284 -2.98 -27.25 -23.82
N ASN A 285 -4.26 -27.67 -23.75
CA ASN A 285 -5.15 -27.37 -22.63
C ASN A 285 -5.19 -25.88 -22.30
N VAL A 286 -5.16 -25.04 -23.34
CA VAL A 286 -5.22 -23.58 -23.17
C VAL A 286 -6.64 -23.16 -22.82
N GLU A 287 -6.80 -22.46 -21.71
CA GLU A 287 -8.10 -21.94 -21.28
C GLU A 287 -7.98 -20.69 -20.40
N ASN A 288 -8.98 -19.82 -20.50
CA ASN A 288 -9.29 -18.82 -19.48
C ASN A 288 -10.28 -19.45 -18.49
N ARG A 289 -9.76 -19.99 -17.39
CA ARG A 289 -10.54 -20.72 -16.39
C ARG A 289 -11.21 -19.75 -15.43
N THR A 290 -12.53 -19.68 -15.46
CA THR A 290 -13.33 -18.85 -14.56
C THR A 290 -13.21 -19.32 -13.11
N TRP A 291 -12.99 -18.37 -12.19
CA TRP A 291 -12.96 -18.64 -10.75
C TRP A 291 -13.96 -17.80 -9.93
N GLY A 292 -14.51 -16.74 -10.51
CA GLY A 292 -15.49 -15.88 -9.85
C GLY A 292 -16.17 -14.91 -10.81
N THR A 293 -17.02 -14.04 -10.26
CA THR A 293 -17.71 -12.97 -11.00
C THR A 293 -17.68 -11.67 -10.22
N ALA A 294 -17.47 -10.54 -10.89
CA ALA A 294 -17.63 -9.20 -10.33
C ALA A 294 -18.97 -8.60 -10.76
N ALA A 295 -19.69 -7.98 -9.81
CA ALA A 295 -20.96 -7.32 -10.10
C ALA A 295 -20.80 -5.99 -10.86
N ILE A 296 -19.61 -5.40 -10.84
CA ILE A 296 -19.26 -4.18 -11.57
C ILE A 296 -17.88 -4.29 -12.19
N ARG A 297 -17.67 -3.54 -13.26
CA ARG A 297 -16.37 -3.32 -13.91
C ARG A 297 -15.94 -1.88 -13.71
N PHE A 298 -14.67 -1.68 -13.38
CA PHE A 298 -14.04 -0.37 -13.30
C PHE A 298 -12.92 -0.27 -14.32
N ASP A 299 -13.08 0.65 -15.26
CA ASP A 299 -12.06 1.01 -16.24
C ASP A 299 -11.61 2.45 -15.95
N ARG A 300 -10.34 2.61 -15.58
CA ARG A 300 -9.74 3.94 -15.41
C ARG A 300 -9.34 4.47 -16.78
N GLY A 301 -10.03 5.48 -17.27
CA GLY A 301 -9.62 6.20 -18.46
C GLY A 301 -8.55 7.26 -18.18
N PRO A 302 -8.23 8.09 -19.20
CA PRO A 302 -7.29 9.19 -19.07
C PRO A 302 -7.61 10.07 -17.86
N SER A 303 -6.57 10.46 -17.13
CA SER A 303 -6.72 11.30 -15.95
C SER A 303 -5.65 12.38 -15.95
N SER A 304 -6.04 13.64 -15.75
CA SER A 304 -5.14 14.78 -15.68
C SER A 304 -5.52 15.72 -14.53
N GLY A 305 -4.53 16.44 -14.01
CA GLY A 305 -4.72 17.35 -12.90
C GLY A 305 -3.67 18.44 -12.91
N ALA A 306 -4.08 19.68 -12.64
CA ALA A 306 -3.18 20.83 -12.67
C ALA A 306 -3.55 21.85 -11.60
N ILE A 307 -2.54 22.55 -11.09
CA ILE A 307 -2.68 23.84 -10.41
C ILE A 307 -2.75 24.91 -11.49
N VAL A 308 -3.75 25.77 -11.41
CA VAL A 308 -4.04 26.77 -12.42
C VAL A 308 -4.13 28.17 -11.81
N THR A 309 -3.64 29.16 -12.54
CA THR A 309 -3.79 30.57 -12.20
C THR A 309 -4.89 31.19 -13.06
N ARG A 310 -5.72 32.05 -12.48
CA ARG A 310 -6.72 32.80 -13.24
C ARG A 310 -6.03 33.94 -14.01
N ALA A 311 -6.02 33.86 -15.34
CA ALA A 311 -5.28 34.79 -16.23
C ALA A 311 -5.99 36.14 -16.48
N GLY A 312 -7.04 36.47 -15.72
CA GLY A 312 -7.73 37.77 -15.78
C GLY A 312 -8.88 37.88 -14.77
N GLU A 313 -9.32 39.11 -14.48
CA GLU A 313 -10.48 39.35 -13.61
C GLU A 313 -11.83 39.12 -14.32
N GLU A 314 -11.88 39.22 -15.64
CA GLU A 314 -13.14 39.29 -16.41
C GLU A 314 -13.41 38.07 -17.33
N ASP A 315 -12.41 37.29 -17.74
CA ASP A 315 -12.55 36.34 -18.87
C ASP A 315 -12.61 34.84 -18.50
N GLU A 316 -12.63 34.45 -17.21
CA GLU A 316 -12.61 33.03 -16.76
C GLU A 316 -11.54 32.15 -17.44
N THR A 317 -10.48 32.76 -17.97
CA THR A 317 -9.35 32.05 -18.59
C THR A 317 -8.38 31.59 -17.53
N TYR A 318 -7.91 30.34 -17.63
CA TYR A 318 -6.96 29.73 -16.71
C TYR A 318 -5.70 29.31 -17.46
N GLU A 319 -4.55 29.50 -16.83
CA GLU A 319 -3.26 29.02 -17.32
C GLU A 319 -2.73 27.95 -16.36
N VAL A 320 -2.20 26.86 -16.93
CA VAL A 320 -1.55 25.81 -16.15
C VAL A 320 -0.25 26.35 -15.57
N GLU A 321 -0.20 26.42 -14.25
CA GLU A 321 1.00 26.79 -13.50
C GLU A 321 1.86 25.55 -13.24
N ARG A 322 1.21 24.43 -12.88
CA ARG A 322 1.90 23.19 -12.52
C ARG A 322 1.02 21.97 -12.77
N GLU A 323 1.55 21.00 -13.51
CA GLU A 323 0.97 19.67 -13.63
C GLU A 323 1.12 18.89 -12.31
N ILE A 324 0.08 18.15 -11.94
CA ILE A 324 0.02 17.36 -10.71
C ILE A 324 0.11 15.87 -11.06
N GLU A 325 1.01 15.14 -10.40
CA GLU A 325 0.92 13.69 -10.36
C GLU A 325 0.07 13.26 -9.17
N PHE A 326 -0.90 12.39 -9.45
CA PHE A 326 -1.88 11.96 -8.46
C PHE A 326 -2.36 10.54 -8.74
N THR A 327 -3.11 10.00 -7.78
CA THR A 327 -3.90 8.79 -7.96
C THR A 327 -5.27 8.94 -7.31
N THR A 328 -6.18 8.03 -7.64
CA THR A 328 -7.44 7.84 -6.91
C THR A 328 -7.57 6.38 -6.52
N LEU A 329 -8.49 6.09 -5.60
CA LEU A 329 -8.87 4.71 -5.35
C LEU A 329 -9.43 4.07 -6.63
N SER A 330 -9.12 2.81 -6.87
CA SER A 330 -9.81 2.01 -7.87
C SER A 330 -11.25 1.79 -7.41
N TRP A 331 -12.18 1.70 -8.37
CA TRP A 331 -13.63 1.73 -8.10
C TRP A 331 -14.08 3.03 -7.41
N SER A 332 -13.45 4.17 -7.69
CA SER A 332 -13.95 5.50 -7.30
C SER A 332 -14.68 6.17 -8.46
N PRO A 333 -15.59 7.12 -8.22
CA PRO A 333 -16.20 7.90 -9.30
C PRO A 333 -15.13 8.68 -10.10
N GLY A 334 -15.46 9.00 -11.34
CA GLY A 334 -14.73 9.95 -12.19
C GLY A 334 -15.38 11.33 -12.21
N THR A 335 -14.98 12.18 -13.14
CA THR A 335 -15.61 13.49 -13.41
C THR A 335 -16.24 13.51 -14.80
N ASP A 336 -17.22 14.39 -15.01
CA ASP A 336 -17.80 14.63 -16.35
C ASP A 336 -16.99 15.73 -17.06
N GLY A 337 -15.80 15.35 -17.52
CA GLY A 337 -14.79 16.27 -18.03
C GLY A 337 -14.08 17.07 -16.93
N THR A 338 -13.46 18.17 -17.32
CA THR A 338 -12.63 18.99 -16.43
C THR A 338 -13.45 19.72 -15.36
N VAL A 339 -13.20 19.40 -14.10
CA VAL A 339 -13.79 20.06 -12.93
C VAL A 339 -12.77 20.99 -12.30
N ARG A 340 -13.00 22.30 -12.44
CA ARG A 340 -12.16 23.36 -11.88
C ARG A 340 -12.79 23.99 -10.64
N GLY A 341 -12.01 24.23 -9.61
CA GLY A 341 -12.50 24.86 -8.39
C GLY A 341 -11.40 25.49 -7.54
N LYS A 342 -11.81 26.39 -6.65
CA LYS A 342 -10.94 26.97 -5.62
C LYS A 342 -10.56 25.88 -4.61
N VAL A 343 -9.33 25.88 -4.14
CA VAL A 343 -8.91 25.00 -3.04
C VAL A 343 -9.23 25.66 -1.71
N VAL A 344 -9.92 24.93 -0.83
CA VAL A 344 -10.28 25.38 0.51
C VAL A 344 -9.77 24.35 1.52
N ARG A 345 -9.09 24.77 2.59
CA ARG A 345 -8.68 23.84 3.66
C ARG A 345 -9.91 23.23 4.32
N MET A 346 -9.87 21.92 4.56
CA MET A 346 -10.89 21.25 5.36
C MET A 346 -10.95 21.90 6.75
N PRO A 347 -12.10 22.45 7.19
CA PRO A 347 -12.22 23.02 8.53
C PRO A 347 -12.01 21.95 9.60
N GLU A 348 -11.28 22.27 10.65
CA GLU A 348 -11.11 21.42 11.84
C GLU A 348 -11.92 21.94 13.04
N THR A 349 -12.39 23.19 12.97
CA THR A 349 -13.20 23.84 14.02
C THR A 349 -14.47 24.49 13.47
N LEU A 350 -15.43 24.76 14.35
CA LEU A 350 -16.67 25.46 13.99
C LEU A 350 -16.41 26.90 13.50
N ASP A 351 -15.44 27.60 14.09
CA ASP A 351 -15.07 28.96 13.68
C ASP A 351 -14.49 28.97 12.26
N GLU A 352 -13.64 27.99 11.94
CA GLU A 352 -13.12 27.81 10.58
C GLU A 352 -14.24 27.49 9.59
N LEU A 353 -15.18 26.61 9.96
CA LEU A 353 -16.34 26.28 9.12
C LEU A 353 -17.16 27.53 8.82
N VAL A 354 -17.43 28.37 9.83
CA VAL A 354 -18.15 29.64 9.64
C VAL A 354 -17.38 30.57 8.71
N ALA A 355 -16.05 30.63 8.84
CA ALA A 355 -15.21 31.50 8.03
C ALA A 355 -15.18 31.12 6.54
N VAL A 356 -15.27 29.83 6.19
CA VAL A 356 -15.18 29.35 4.80
C VAL A 356 -16.52 28.96 4.19
N LYS A 357 -17.63 29.10 4.92
CA LYS A 357 -18.96 28.58 4.53
C LYS A 357 -19.41 28.99 3.12
N GLU A 358 -19.09 30.22 2.70
CA GLU A 358 -19.47 30.74 1.39
C GLU A 358 -18.60 30.19 0.24
N ASP A 359 -17.41 29.69 0.56
CA ASP A 359 -16.43 29.18 -0.41
C ASP A 359 -16.55 27.66 -0.63
N LEU A 360 -17.36 26.93 0.15
CA LEU A 360 -17.41 25.45 0.11
C LEU A 360 -18.03 24.86 -1.16
N SER A 361 -19.00 25.55 -1.75
CA SER A 361 -19.74 25.02 -2.92
C SER A 361 -18.84 24.97 -4.14
N GLY A 362 -18.64 23.76 -4.69
CA GLY A 362 -17.75 23.56 -5.85
C GLY A 362 -16.26 23.73 -5.55
N ALA A 363 -15.86 23.81 -4.28
CA ALA A 363 -14.45 23.85 -3.90
C ALA A 363 -13.81 22.46 -3.89
N TRP A 364 -12.50 22.43 -4.10
CA TRP A 364 -11.66 21.27 -3.82
C TRP A 364 -11.15 21.35 -2.38
N MET A 365 -11.58 20.41 -1.54
CA MET A 365 -11.26 20.41 -0.11
C MET A 365 -9.88 19.81 0.14
N LEU A 366 -8.95 20.62 0.65
CA LEU A 366 -7.61 20.15 1.03
C LEU A 366 -7.66 19.48 2.41
N VAL A 367 -7.44 18.17 2.43
CA VAL A 367 -7.49 17.33 3.62
C VAL A 367 -6.15 17.33 4.33
N SER A 368 -6.16 17.56 5.66
CA SER A 368 -4.96 17.50 6.49
C SER A 368 -4.20 16.18 6.29
N PRO A 369 -2.85 16.23 6.13
CA PRO A 369 -2.09 15.05 5.79
C PRO A 369 -2.04 14.10 6.99
N TYR A 370 -2.12 12.80 6.72
CA TYR A 370 -2.08 11.78 7.75
C TYR A 370 -0.68 11.72 8.41
N GLN A 371 -0.56 12.19 9.66
CA GLN A 371 0.73 12.31 10.37
C GLN A 371 1.09 11.10 11.27
N GLY A 372 0.23 10.08 11.41
CA GLY A 372 0.45 8.89 12.26
C GLY A 372 0.55 7.56 11.49
N GLY A 373 0.72 6.42 12.17
CA GLY A 373 0.37 5.09 11.62
C GLY A 373 1.40 4.32 10.78
N ARG A 374 0.93 3.24 10.13
CA ARG A 374 1.71 2.33 9.26
C ARG A 374 2.15 3.06 7.99
N GLN A 375 3.38 2.82 7.54
CA GLN A 375 3.97 3.47 6.36
C GLN A 375 3.61 2.74 5.04
N GLY A 376 3.64 3.46 3.91
CA GLY A 376 3.42 2.92 2.56
C GLY A 376 1.94 2.77 2.17
N ILE A 377 1.65 1.94 1.16
CA ILE A 377 0.29 1.70 0.62
C ILE A 377 -0.75 1.41 1.70
N ARG A 378 -0.39 0.64 2.74
CA ARG A 378 -1.30 0.28 3.84
C ARG A 378 -1.72 1.48 4.68
N GLY A 379 -0.91 2.55 4.72
CA GLY A 379 -1.24 3.79 5.40
C GLY A 379 -2.07 4.73 4.55
N VAL A 380 -1.56 5.08 3.35
CA VAL A 380 -2.22 6.02 2.43
C VAL A 380 -3.56 5.46 1.97
N GLY A 381 -3.55 4.25 1.39
CA GLY A 381 -4.74 3.58 0.88
C GLY A 381 -5.78 3.33 1.96
N GLY A 382 -5.37 2.79 3.11
CA GLY A 382 -6.28 2.56 4.24
C GLY A 382 -6.95 3.85 4.73
N SER A 383 -6.21 4.96 4.76
CA SER A 383 -6.78 6.26 5.17
C SER A 383 -7.76 6.82 4.13
N MET A 384 -7.47 6.66 2.84
CA MET A 384 -8.37 7.08 1.76
C MET A 384 -9.65 6.25 1.76
N SER A 385 -9.55 4.92 1.88
CA SER A 385 -10.72 4.04 1.95
C SER A 385 -11.60 4.37 3.17
N ALA A 386 -11.00 4.63 4.33
CA ALA A 386 -11.75 5.02 5.53
C ALA A 386 -12.47 6.37 5.37
N ARG A 387 -11.84 7.37 4.73
CA ARG A 387 -12.49 8.64 4.41
C ARG A 387 -13.61 8.47 3.38
N HIS A 388 -13.42 7.60 2.40
CA HIS A 388 -14.43 7.27 1.41
C HIS A 388 -15.69 6.67 2.07
N GLU A 389 -15.51 5.64 2.91
CA GLU A 389 -16.61 5.02 3.66
C GLU A 389 -17.33 6.03 4.56
N LEU A 390 -16.58 6.83 5.33
CA LEU A 390 -17.14 7.88 6.19
C LEU A 390 -17.96 8.91 5.39
N ARG A 391 -17.48 9.33 4.22
CA ARG A 391 -18.23 10.27 3.36
C ARG A 391 -19.50 9.64 2.81
N ASN A 392 -19.46 8.39 2.36
CA ASN A 392 -20.65 7.70 1.87
C ASN A 392 -21.72 7.57 2.96
N ASP A 393 -21.34 7.14 4.15
CA ASP A 393 -22.24 7.05 5.32
C ASP A 393 -22.83 8.43 5.66
N THR A 394 -22.00 9.48 5.64
CA THR A 394 -22.44 10.84 5.92
C THR A 394 -23.41 11.35 4.86
N ARG A 395 -23.16 11.10 3.57
CA ARG A 395 -24.08 11.44 2.47
C ARG A 395 -25.43 10.75 2.64
N GLN A 396 -25.42 9.47 3.04
CA GLN A 396 -26.65 8.74 3.35
C GLN A 396 -27.40 9.38 4.54
N ALA A 397 -26.70 9.71 5.62
CA ALA A 397 -27.30 10.37 6.78
C ALA A 397 -27.91 11.74 6.42
N ILE A 398 -27.25 12.54 5.57
CA ILE A 398 -27.79 13.80 5.04
C ILE A 398 -29.07 13.55 4.24
N ALA A 399 -29.08 12.54 3.35
CA ALA A 399 -30.26 12.17 2.56
C ALA A 399 -31.44 11.71 3.43
N GLU A 400 -31.16 11.09 4.58
CA GLU A 400 -32.15 10.68 5.58
C GLU A 400 -32.56 11.81 6.54
N GLY A 401 -31.97 13.01 6.42
CA GLY A 401 -32.23 14.16 7.30
C GLY A 401 -31.61 14.03 8.70
N LYS A 402 -30.68 13.10 8.89
CA LYS A 402 -29.96 12.86 10.15
C LYS A 402 -28.70 13.73 10.22
N ILE A 403 -28.88 15.04 10.34
CA ILE A 403 -27.77 15.98 10.48
C ILE A 403 -27.58 16.29 11.97
N PRO A 404 -26.40 16.03 12.57
CA PRO A 404 -26.10 16.43 13.94
C PRO A 404 -26.40 17.91 14.12
N GLN A 405 -27.01 18.28 15.23
CA GLN A 405 -27.22 19.68 15.58
C GLN A 405 -26.25 20.04 16.70
N PRO A 406 -25.68 21.26 16.69
CA PRO A 406 -24.95 21.72 17.86
C PRO A 406 -25.92 21.76 19.04
N PRO A 407 -25.42 21.60 20.27
CA PRO A 407 -26.25 21.79 21.46
C PRO A 407 -26.95 23.14 21.33
N ALA A 408 -28.26 23.18 21.54
CA ALA A 408 -28.96 24.46 21.60
C ALA A 408 -28.32 25.29 22.72
N GLU A 409 -28.01 26.57 22.47
CA GLU A 409 -27.61 27.48 23.55
C GLU A 409 -28.70 27.46 24.62
N SER A 410 -28.41 26.81 25.75
CA SER A 410 -29.32 26.81 26.89
C SER A 410 -29.44 28.24 27.38
N PRO A 411 -30.65 28.80 27.52
CA PRO A 411 -30.84 30.11 28.15
C PRO A 411 -30.48 30.10 29.65
N TYR A 412 -30.13 28.94 30.20
CA TYR A 412 -29.68 28.74 31.57
C TYR A 412 -28.19 28.34 31.57
N PRO A 413 -27.34 29.01 32.37
CA PRO A 413 -25.92 28.66 32.45
C PRO A 413 -25.75 27.22 32.98
N ASP A 414 -24.97 26.44 32.24
CA ASP A 414 -24.53 25.05 32.49
C ASP A 414 -25.62 24.14 33.08
N ASP A 415 -26.39 23.42 32.26
CA ASP A 415 -27.03 22.11 32.50
C ASP A 415 -27.46 21.72 33.95
N ALA A 416 -27.73 22.67 34.84
CA ALA A 416 -27.59 22.44 36.28
C ALA A 416 -28.77 21.63 36.85
N ILE A 417 -29.83 21.51 36.06
CA ILE A 417 -31.13 21.03 36.54
C ILE A 417 -31.76 20.00 35.58
N SER A 418 -31.36 19.94 34.31
CA SER A 418 -31.95 19.02 33.33
C SER A 418 -31.53 17.56 33.59
N GLY A 419 -32.48 16.63 33.62
CA GLY A 419 -32.20 15.21 33.81
C GLY A 419 -33.27 14.48 34.61
N LEU A 420 -33.06 13.17 34.79
CA LEU A 420 -33.85 12.37 35.70
C LEU A 420 -33.33 12.59 37.12
N TRP A 421 -34.22 12.99 38.02
CA TRP A 421 -33.92 13.12 39.43
C TRP A 421 -34.68 12.07 40.20
N GLU A 422 -33.98 11.32 41.05
CA GLU A 422 -34.54 10.31 41.93
C GLU A 422 -34.49 10.82 43.37
N GLY A 423 -35.54 10.60 44.16
CA GLY A 423 -35.56 11.10 45.53
C GLY A 423 -36.48 10.36 46.48
N THR A 424 -36.45 10.74 47.75
CA THR A 424 -37.34 10.25 48.79
C THR A 424 -37.98 11.40 49.57
N ILE A 425 -39.25 11.24 49.96
CA ILE A 425 -39.87 12.05 51.02
C ILE A 425 -39.91 11.24 52.31
N SER A 426 -39.56 11.86 53.44
CA SER A 426 -39.64 11.26 54.79
C SER A 426 -40.34 12.19 55.80
N GLY A 427 -41.07 11.63 56.77
CA GLY A 427 -41.78 12.39 57.81
C GLY A 427 -42.57 11.51 58.82
N PRO A 428 -43.21 12.11 59.84
CA PRO A 428 -43.90 11.37 60.92
C PRO A 428 -45.17 10.64 60.42
N ALA A 429 -45.02 9.32 60.19
CA ALA A 429 -46.05 8.29 60.01
C ALA A 429 -47.37 8.66 59.28
N ILE A 430 -47.40 8.41 57.97
CA ILE A 430 -48.52 7.63 57.40
C ILE A 430 -48.52 6.28 58.17
N PRO A 431 -49.65 5.69 58.59
CA PRO A 431 -49.64 4.57 59.53
C PRO A 431 -48.79 3.37 59.06
N GLY A 432 -47.59 3.17 59.62
CA GLY A 432 -46.71 2.05 59.25
C GLY A 432 -45.19 2.15 59.47
N GLY A 433 -44.65 3.27 59.98
CA GLY A 433 -43.18 3.46 60.14
C GLY A 433 -42.63 4.43 59.09
N GLU A 434 -41.42 4.98 59.30
CA GLU A 434 -40.76 5.96 58.41
C GLU A 434 -40.99 5.59 56.94
N THR A 435 -41.94 6.27 56.30
CA THR A 435 -42.37 5.92 54.95
C THR A 435 -41.54 6.74 54.00
N GLU A 436 -40.40 6.22 53.56
CA GLU A 436 -39.72 6.74 52.38
C GLU A 436 -40.55 6.39 51.15
N VAL A 437 -41.07 7.41 50.46
CA VAL A 437 -41.73 7.24 49.16
C VAL A 437 -40.78 7.73 48.08
N ALA A 438 -40.43 6.83 47.15
CA ALA A 438 -39.60 7.17 46.00
C ALA A 438 -40.31 8.15 45.07
N MET A 439 -39.58 9.13 44.54
CA MET A 439 -40.05 10.08 43.55
C MET A 439 -39.09 10.15 42.37
N ASP A 440 -39.66 10.23 41.17
CA ASP A 440 -38.91 10.50 39.94
C ASP A 440 -39.44 11.80 39.33
N ALA A 441 -38.56 12.74 39.01
CA ALA A 441 -38.91 13.97 38.32
C ALA A 441 -38.00 14.20 37.12
N VAL A 442 -38.58 14.64 36.00
CA VAL A 442 -37.83 15.09 34.82
C VAL A 442 -37.95 16.60 34.72
N ILE A 443 -36.83 17.30 34.70
CA ILE A 443 -36.80 18.75 34.49
C ILE A 443 -36.35 19.00 33.05
N GLY A 444 -37.19 19.66 32.27
CA GLY A 444 -36.91 19.98 30.87
C GLY A 444 -35.86 21.08 30.74
N ALA A 445 -35.28 21.24 29.54
CA ALA A 445 -34.35 22.32 29.21
C ALA A 445 -34.96 23.74 29.32
N ASP A 446 -36.29 23.84 29.45
CA ASP A 446 -37.03 25.06 29.76
C ASP A 446 -37.06 25.41 31.26
N GLY A 447 -36.37 24.64 32.10
CA GLY A 447 -36.35 24.82 33.55
C GLY A 447 -37.69 24.48 34.22
N VAL A 448 -38.65 23.92 33.47
CA VAL A 448 -39.96 23.53 33.97
C VAL A 448 -39.95 22.04 34.30
N PRO A 449 -40.22 21.65 35.56
CA PRO A 449 -40.42 20.24 35.91
C PRO A 449 -41.63 19.66 35.15
N LYS A 450 -41.40 18.59 34.37
CA LYS A 450 -42.43 17.85 33.64
C LYS A 450 -42.51 16.45 34.21
N GLY A 451 -43.51 16.20 35.06
CA GLY A 451 -43.73 14.91 35.69
C GLY A 451 -44.93 14.93 36.63
N VAL A 452 -45.44 13.75 36.96
CA VAL A 452 -46.52 13.57 37.94
C VAL A 452 -45.89 13.08 39.23
N MET A 453 -45.91 13.90 40.28
CA MET A 453 -45.53 13.44 41.62
C MET A 453 -46.78 12.86 42.29
N ALA A 454 -46.91 11.53 42.27
CA ALA A 454 -48.03 10.81 42.88
C ALA A 454 -47.59 10.18 44.20
N LEU A 455 -48.13 10.68 45.32
CA LEU A 455 -48.02 10.04 46.63
C LEU A 455 -49.34 9.30 46.89
N PRO A 456 -49.41 7.95 46.82
CA PRO A 456 -50.68 7.23 46.92
C PRO A 456 -51.43 7.43 48.26
N ALA A 457 -50.72 7.91 49.29
CA ALA A 457 -51.26 8.12 50.63
C ALA A 457 -51.87 9.52 50.87
N PHE A 458 -51.71 10.46 49.94
CA PHE A 458 -52.20 11.83 50.08
C PHE A 458 -52.74 12.37 48.74
N ASP A 459 -53.92 12.99 48.74
CA ASP A 459 -54.55 13.62 47.56
C ASP A 459 -53.81 14.92 47.14
N PHE A 460 -52.52 14.82 46.80
CA PHE A 460 -51.76 15.92 46.19
C PHE A 460 -51.89 15.84 44.66
N THR A 461 -52.39 16.91 44.04
CA THR A 461 -52.23 17.12 42.60
C THR A 461 -51.07 18.08 42.40
N SER A 462 -49.91 17.52 42.07
CA SER A 462 -48.64 18.24 41.88
C SER A 462 -48.62 18.95 40.52
N GLN A 463 -49.36 20.05 40.39
CA GLN A 463 -49.07 21.03 39.34
C GLN A 463 -48.08 22.03 39.91
N PHE A 464 -46.86 22.07 39.34
CA PHE A 464 -45.89 23.12 39.58
C PHE A 464 -46.44 24.44 39.01
N VAL A 465 -46.55 25.47 39.84
CA VAL A 465 -47.08 26.79 39.42
C VAL A 465 -45.96 27.82 39.50
N GLU A 466 -45.75 28.55 38.38
CA GLU A 466 -44.85 29.72 38.24
C GLU A 466 -43.38 29.49 38.67
N PRO A 467 -42.60 28.68 37.93
CA PRO A 467 -41.17 28.57 38.19
C PRO A 467 -40.45 29.89 37.84
N SER A 468 -39.59 30.37 38.74
CA SER A 468 -38.72 31.53 38.51
C SER A 468 -37.29 31.24 38.95
N TYR A 469 -36.32 31.66 38.15
CA TYR A 469 -34.89 31.52 38.47
C TYR A 469 -34.25 32.90 38.64
N SER A 470 -33.72 33.17 39.83
CA SER A 470 -33.00 34.42 40.13
C SER A 470 -31.94 34.16 41.19
N ASP A 471 -30.78 34.80 41.08
CA ASP A 471 -29.68 34.75 42.06
C ASP A 471 -29.19 33.33 42.41
N GLY A 472 -29.22 32.41 41.44
CA GLY A 472 -28.78 31.03 41.66
C GLY A 472 -29.76 30.19 42.46
N ILE A 473 -31.04 30.59 42.52
CA ILE A 473 -32.10 29.86 43.22
C ILE A 473 -33.31 29.69 42.30
N LEU A 474 -33.71 28.44 42.06
CA LEU A 474 -34.97 28.09 41.39
C LEU A 474 -36.09 28.08 42.43
N THR A 475 -37.13 28.87 42.20
CA THR A 475 -38.31 28.91 43.06
C THR A 475 -39.51 28.37 42.30
N PHE A 476 -40.29 27.50 42.91
CA PHE A 476 -41.57 27.00 42.36
C PHE A 476 -42.61 26.86 43.46
N THR A 477 -43.89 26.96 43.09
CA THR A 477 -44.98 26.84 44.07
C THR A 477 -45.62 25.47 44.00
N TRP A 478 -45.75 24.81 45.16
CA TRP A 478 -46.44 23.54 45.31
C TRP A 478 -47.82 23.73 45.94
N ASN A 479 -48.85 23.12 45.38
CA ASN A 479 -50.20 23.14 45.96
C ASN A 479 -50.35 22.08 47.07
N THR A 480 -50.38 22.50 48.33
CA THR A 480 -50.66 21.64 49.48
C THR A 480 -52.13 21.78 49.94
N PRO A 481 -52.67 20.87 50.77
CA PRO A 481 -54.00 21.01 51.36
C PRO A 481 -54.22 22.31 52.13
N GLN A 482 -53.14 23.00 52.54
CA GLN A 482 -53.16 24.28 53.25
C GLN A 482 -53.01 25.49 52.31
N GLY A 483 -52.87 25.28 51.00
CA GLY A 483 -52.69 26.31 49.98
C GLY A 483 -51.34 26.23 49.25
N PRO A 484 -51.09 27.09 48.25
CA PRO A 484 -49.84 27.13 47.51
C PRO A 484 -48.68 27.55 48.43
N GLN A 485 -47.62 26.75 48.52
CA GLN A 485 -46.42 27.04 49.29
C GLN A 485 -45.21 27.19 48.35
N PRO A 486 -44.41 28.26 48.48
CA PRO A 486 -43.20 28.44 47.67
C PRO A 486 -42.09 27.52 48.18
N MET A 487 -41.41 26.85 47.25
CA MET A 487 -40.22 26.03 47.52
C MET A 487 -39.04 26.58 46.73
N THR A 488 -37.87 26.59 47.35
CA THR A 488 -36.64 27.14 46.78
C THR A 488 -35.56 26.06 46.66
N PHE A 489 -34.89 26.02 45.53
CA PHE A 489 -33.86 25.08 45.15
C PHE A 489 -32.57 25.83 44.77
N ALA A 490 -31.42 25.47 45.34
CA ALA A 490 -30.13 26.01 44.92
C ALA A 490 -29.44 25.00 43.98
N PRO A 491 -29.27 25.28 42.67
CA PRO A 491 -28.81 24.30 41.67
C PRO A 491 -27.36 23.83 41.76
N GLN A 492 -26.57 24.31 42.71
CA GLN A 492 -25.13 24.05 42.75
C GLN A 492 -24.75 22.70 43.37
N SER A 493 -25.71 21.85 43.73
CA SER A 493 -25.47 20.50 44.24
C SER A 493 -26.18 19.44 43.40
N ASN A 494 -25.53 18.28 43.23
CA ASN A 494 -26.13 17.06 42.68
C ASN A 494 -27.18 16.41 43.60
N ALA A 495 -27.51 17.09 44.69
CA ALA A 495 -28.49 16.70 45.68
C ALA A 495 -29.37 17.90 46.09
N LEU A 496 -30.67 17.68 46.25
CA LEU A 496 -31.64 18.61 46.83
C LEU A 496 -32.06 18.10 48.20
N ASP A 497 -31.92 18.92 49.23
CA ASP A 497 -32.57 18.69 50.53
C ASP A 497 -33.50 19.87 50.84
N ALA A 498 -34.79 19.61 51.07
CA ALA A 498 -35.77 20.65 51.43
C ALA A 498 -36.72 20.18 52.53
N GLU A 499 -37.03 21.06 53.48
CA GLU A 499 -38.01 20.81 54.54
C GLU A 499 -39.27 21.64 54.30
N PHE A 500 -40.44 21.02 54.45
CA PHE A 500 -41.70 21.75 54.36
C PHE A 500 -42.68 21.31 55.47
N PRO A 501 -43.37 22.26 56.11
CA PRO A 501 -44.35 21.96 57.15
C PRO A 501 -45.71 21.59 56.55
N VAL A 502 -46.36 20.56 57.10
CA VAL A 502 -47.75 20.20 56.82
C VAL A 502 -48.49 20.03 58.15
N GLY A 503 -49.25 21.05 58.56
CA GLY A 503 -49.88 21.07 59.88
C GLY A 503 -48.84 21.35 60.98
N GLU A 504 -48.75 20.47 61.99
CA GLU A 504 -47.73 20.54 63.06
C GLU A 504 -46.47 19.70 62.74
N ASP A 505 -46.47 18.94 61.64
CA ASP A 505 -45.39 18.03 61.26
C ASP A 505 -44.51 18.60 60.14
N THR A 506 -43.22 18.25 60.15
CA THR A 506 -42.24 18.63 59.11
C THR A 506 -41.88 17.41 58.27
N TYR A 507 -41.90 17.57 56.95
CA TYR A 507 -41.48 16.56 55.98
C TYR A 507 -40.18 17.00 55.28
N VAL A 508 -39.32 16.03 54.97
CA VAL A 508 -38.02 16.25 54.31
C VAL A 508 -38.04 15.59 52.93
N ILE A 509 -37.71 16.36 51.90
CA ILE A 509 -37.46 15.88 50.53
C ILE A 509 -35.96 15.78 50.32
N LYS A 510 -35.51 14.63 49.83
CA LYS A 510 -34.15 14.43 49.31
C LYS A 510 -34.22 14.01 47.86
N MET A 511 -33.54 14.68 46.94
CA MET A 511 -33.40 14.22 45.55
C MET A 511 -31.94 14.20 45.14
N ILE A 512 -31.55 13.25 44.31
CA ILE A 512 -30.22 13.13 43.71
C ILE A 512 -30.40 13.07 42.20
N ARG A 513 -29.54 13.77 41.46
CA ARG A 513 -29.56 13.78 40.00
C ARG A 513 -28.90 12.50 39.47
N ASN A 514 -29.57 11.76 38.59
CA ASN A 514 -28.91 10.74 37.79
C ASN A 514 -28.12 11.43 36.67
N GLU A 515 -26.83 11.10 36.57
CA GLU A 515 -26.02 11.52 35.44
C GLU A 515 -26.63 10.91 34.16
N VAL A 516 -27.22 11.77 33.32
CA VAL A 516 -27.57 11.36 31.95
C VAL A 516 -26.25 11.33 31.20
N GLU A 517 -25.91 10.18 30.65
CA GLU A 517 -24.75 10.02 29.77
C GLU A 517 -25.04 10.79 28.47
N GLU A 518 -24.73 12.08 28.45
CA GLU A 518 -24.83 12.90 27.24
C GLU A 518 -23.79 12.39 26.24
N GLN A 519 -24.26 11.97 25.06
CA GLN A 519 -23.39 11.71 23.92
C GLN A 519 -22.67 13.03 23.59
N PRO A 520 -21.34 13.11 23.69
CA PRO A 520 -20.62 14.34 23.43
C PRO A 520 -20.86 14.78 21.98
N PHE A 521 -21.15 16.07 21.77
CA PHE A 521 -21.26 16.64 20.44
C PHE A 521 -19.94 16.45 19.68
N ASP A 522 -19.98 15.67 18.61
CA ASP A 522 -18.85 15.50 17.71
C ASP A 522 -18.82 16.64 16.69
N ALA A 523 -17.99 17.65 16.97
CA ALA A 523 -17.79 18.78 16.08
C ALA A 523 -17.24 18.36 14.71
N GLY A 524 -16.44 17.29 14.64
CA GLY A 524 -15.88 16.77 13.39
C GLY A 524 -16.97 16.17 12.50
N GLU A 525 -17.87 15.38 13.08
CA GLU A 525 -19.06 14.85 12.39
C GLU A 525 -19.91 16.01 11.85
N TYR A 526 -20.23 16.99 12.71
CA TYR A 526 -21.01 18.17 12.31
C TYR A 526 -20.37 18.95 11.14
N ILE A 527 -19.05 19.17 11.20
CA ILE A 527 -18.32 19.88 10.15
C ILE A 527 -18.38 19.10 8.83
N LEU A 528 -18.12 17.79 8.86
CA LEU A 528 -18.16 16.96 7.65
C LEU A 528 -19.56 16.99 7.01
N HIS A 529 -20.62 16.89 7.81
CA HIS A 529 -21.99 17.03 7.32
C HIS A 529 -22.23 18.34 6.58
N HIS A 530 -21.75 19.46 7.13
CA HIS A 530 -21.92 20.79 6.53
C HIS A 530 -21.08 21.00 5.26
N VAL A 531 -19.86 20.47 5.26
CA VAL A 531 -19.00 20.47 4.06
C VAL A 531 -19.69 19.68 2.95
N LEU A 532 -20.11 18.44 3.21
CA LEU A 532 -20.76 17.61 2.20
C LEU A 532 -22.12 18.19 1.74
N ALA A 533 -22.92 18.74 2.65
CA ALA A 533 -24.18 19.41 2.29
C ALA A 533 -23.98 20.62 1.37
N SER A 534 -22.80 21.25 1.39
CA SER A 534 -22.44 22.35 0.49
C SER A 534 -22.03 21.91 -0.92
N ASN A 535 -21.90 20.60 -1.15
CA ASN A 535 -21.55 19.99 -2.42
C ASN A 535 -20.19 20.47 -2.99
N PRO A 536 -19.06 20.13 -2.33
CA PRO A 536 -17.73 20.41 -2.85
C PRO A 536 -17.49 19.66 -4.17
N ALA A 537 -16.55 20.15 -4.97
CA ALA A 537 -16.13 19.51 -6.22
C ALA A 537 -15.38 18.18 -5.97
N GLY A 538 -14.59 18.12 -4.90
CA GLY A 538 -13.83 16.93 -4.54
C GLY A 538 -12.87 17.19 -3.39
N PHE A 539 -12.01 16.22 -3.11
CA PHE A 539 -11.07 16.22 -1.99
C PHE A 539 -9.64 16.01 -2.50
N ILE A 540 -8.68 16.75 -1.94
CA ILE A 540 -7.26 16.61 -2.22
C ILE A 540 -6.59 16.12 -0.94
N SER A 541 -5.96 14.95 -0.99
CA SER A 541 -5.10 14.45 0.09
C SER A 541 -3.66 14.34 -0.38
N SER A 542 -2.75 14.20 0.59
CA SER A 542 -1.32 14.05 0.32
C SER A 542 -0.91 12.59 0.36
N SER A 543 -0.07 12.18 -0.59
CA SER A 543 0.85 11.08 -0.35
C SER A 543 1.92 11.50 0.68
N ARG A 544 2.67 10.52 1.17
CA ARG A 544 3.73 10.76 2.16
C ARG A 544 5.02 11.29 1.56
N ASP A 545 5.26 11.00 0.29
CA ASP A 545 6.43 11.43 -0.47
C ASP A 545 6.04 11.64 -1.95
N GLU A 546 7.04 11.65 -2.84
CA GLU A 546 6.83 11.87 -4.28
C GLU A 546 6.21 10.69 -5.02
N ARG A 547 5.96 9.56 -4.35
CA ARG A 547 5.22 8.42 -4.93
C ARG A 547 3.75 8.54 -4.57
N VAL A 548 2.85 8.30 -5.51
CA VAL A 548 1.41 8.20 -5.26
C VAL A 548 0.99 6.74 -5.38
N TRP A 549 0.49 6.15 -4.29
CA TRP A 549 0.12 4.73 -4.24
C TRP A 549 -1.33 4.51 -4.61
N THR A 550 -1.55 3.62 -5.57
CA THR A 550 -2.89 3.21 -5.98
C THR A 550 -3.33 1.99 -5.19
N THR A 551 -4.61 1.96 -4.82
CA THR A 551 -5.25 0.82 -4.15
C THR A 551 -6.76 0.86 -4.46
N SER A 552 -7.60 0.22 -3.65
CA SER A 552 -9.06 0.14 -3.85
C SER A 552 -9.86 0.89 -2.79
N ILE A 553 -11.12 1.19 -3.09
CA ILE A 553 -12.13 1.34 -2.03
C ILE A 553 -12.22 0.05 -1.21
N LYS A 554 -12.59 0.17 0.07
CA LYS A 554 -12.82 -0.96 0.96
C LYS A 554 -14.10 -0.70 1.74
N ARG A 555 -14.86 -1.76 1.99
CA ARG A 555 -16.02 -1.76 2.89
C ARG A 555 -15.85 -2.92 3.87
N GLY A 556 -15.42 -2.64 5.09
CA GLY A 556 -15.09 -3.69 6.06
C GLY A 556 -14.11 -4.75 5.52
N ASN A 557 -14.53 -6.02 5.53
CA ASN A 557 -13.76 -7.15 4.98
C ASN A 557 -14.21 -7.55 3.57
N ASP A 558 -15.14 -6.81 2.94
CA ASP A 558 -15.73 -7.21 1.67
C ASP A 558 -14.72 -7.03 0.53
N LEU A 559 -14.61 -8.09 -0.27
CA LEU A 559 -13.75 -8.17 -1.46
C LEU A 559 -14.39 -7.38 -2.61
N PHE A 560 -13.56 -6.88 -3.53
CA PHE A 560 -14.03 -6.03 -4.65
C PHE A 560 -15.10 -6.70 -5.52
N GLU A 561 -15.10 -8.03 -5.59
CA GLU A 561 -16.07 -8.84 -6.33
C GLU A 561 -17.53 -8.64 -5.86
N ASN A 562 -17.72 -8.18 -4.62
CA ASN A 562 -19.02 -7.90 -4.03
C ASN A 562 -19.47 -6.43 -4.15
N LEU A 563 -18.62 -5.56 -4.72
CA LEU A 563 -18.98 -4.15 -4.89
C LEU A 563 -20.14 -4.01 -5.88
N THR A 564 -21.11 -3.18 -5.52
CA THR A 564 -22.24 -2.80 -6.37
C THR A 564 -22.18 -1.32 -6.70
N MET A 565 -23.02 -0.85 -7.62
CA MET A 565 -23.14 0.59 -7.90
C MET A 565 -23.50 1.43 -6.68
N ALA A 566 -24.16 0.84 -5.67
CA ALA A 566 -24.49 1.54 -4.44
C ALA A 566 -23.25 1.84 -3.57
N ASP A 567 -22.16 1.09 -3.74
CA ASP A 567 -20.96 1.18 -2.90
C ASP A 567 -19.92 2.19 -3.42
N ILE A 568 -20.01 2.61 -4.69
CA ILE A 568 -19.02 3.47 -5.37
C ILE A 568 -18.92 4.88 -4.78
N GLY A 569 -19.97 5.38 -4.11
CA GLY A 569 -20.01 6.75 -3.62
C GLY A 569 -20.03 7.81 -4.73
N GLN A 570 -20.24 9.07 -4.35
CA GLN A 570 -20.27 10.18 -5.31
C GLN A 570 -19.08 11.13 -5.18
N ASP A 571 -18.36 11.10 -4.06
CA ASP A 571 -17.30 12.05 -3.76
C ASP A 571 -15.97 11.61 -4.37
N VAL A 572 -15.35 12.50 -5.15
CA VAL A 572 -14.03 12.30 -5.74
C VAL A 572 -12.94 12.69 -4.73
N GLU A 573 -11.94 11.82 -4.54
CA GLU A 573 -10.72 12.13 -3.80
C GLU A 573 -9.49 11.79 -4.64
N VAL A 574 -8.59 12.77 -4.78
CA VAL A 574 -7.28 12.63 -5.41
C VAL A 574 -6.19 12.68 -4.33
N SER A 575 -5.23 11.76 -4.41
CA SER A 575 -4.03 11.79 -3.58
C SER A 575 -2.85 12.23 -4.43
N VAL A 576 -2.29 13.39 -4.10
CA VAL A 576 -1.22 14.05 -4.87
C VAL A 576 0.14 13.79 -4.24
N ARG A 577 1.23 14.05 -4.97
CA ARG A 577 2.57 14.02 -4.37
C ARG A 577 2.67 15.00 -3.21
N ASP A 578 3.52 14.66 -2.25
CA ASP A 578 3.78 15.49 -1.08
C ASP A 578 4.33 16.89 -1.45
N SER A 579 5.16 17.01 -2.50
CA SER A 579 5.60 18.31 -3.01
C SER A 579 4.47 19.16 -3.61
N ASP A 580 3.51 18.55 -4.30
CA ASP A 580 2.35 19.23 -4.88
C ASP A 580 1.39 19.68 -3.76
N TYR A 581 1.14 18.82 -2.77
CA TYR A 581 0.37 19.16 -1.58
C TYR A 581 0.98 20.34 -0.82
N ARG A 582 2.29 20.30 -0.55
CA ARG A 582 2.98 21.37 0.18
C ARG A 582 2.94 22.71 -0.54
N TYR A 583 3.03 22.67 -1.87
CA TYR A 583 2.92 23.86 -2.70
C TYR A 583 1.54 24.52 -2.50
N ILE A 584 0.46 23.76 -2.71
CA ILE A 584 -0.92 24.21 -2.48
C ILE A 584 -1.09 24.73 -1.04
N ASN A 585 -0.63 23.97 -0.05
CA ASN A 585 -0.81 24.32 1.34
C ASN A 585 -0.02 25.57 1.76
N SER A 586 1.15 25.83 1.15
CA SER A 586 1.95 27.01 1.42
C SER A 586 1.25 28.28 0.93
N ASP A 587 0.73 28.26 -0.30
CA ASP A 587 0.05 29.42 -0.89
C ASP A 587 -1.23 29.77 -0.11
N LEU A 588 -1.99 28.75 0.30
CA LEU A 588 -3.13 28.94 1.19
C LEU A 588 -2.72 29.51 2.56
N ALA A 589 -1.52 29.19 3.07
CA ALA A 589 -1.03 29.75 4.33
C ALA A 589 -0.68 31.23 4.21
N ASP A 590 -0.22 31.64 3.03
CA ASP A 590 0.09 33.03 2.68
C ASP A 590 -1.15 33.85 2.29
N GLY A 591 -2.34 33.25 2.39
CA GLY A 591 -3.62 33.88 2.07
C GLY A 591 -3.85 34.09 0.58
N GLN A 592 -3.15 33.33 -0.27
CA GLN A 592 -3.38 33.33 -1.71
C GLN A 592 -4.55 32.40 -2.07
N ASP A 593 -5.30 32.78 -3.10
CA ASP A 593 -6.28 31.88 -3.70
C ASP A 593 -5.57 30.90 -4.62
N VAL A 594 -5.82 29.61 -4.43
CA VAL A 594 -5.29 28.52 -5.28
C VAL A 594 -6.46 27.89 -6.01
N PHE A 595 -6.30 27.63 -7.31
CA PHE A 595 -7.26 26.90 -8.12
C PHE A 595 -6.62 25.63 -8.67
N VAL A 596 -7.41 24.57 -8.76
CA VAL A 596 -7.02 23.32 -9.40
C VAL A 596 -8.07 22.88 -10.38
N GLU A 597 -7.66 22.04 -11.31
CA GLU A 597 -8.55 21.32 -12.20
C GLU A 597 -8.18 19.83 -12.22
N PHE A 598 -9.20 18.98 -12.29
CA PHE A 598 -9.04 17.54 -12.49
C PHE A 598 -10.03 17.07 -13.55
N ASP A 599 -9.56 16.17 -14.42
CA ASP A 599 -10.37 15.47 -15.41
C ASP A 599 -10.09 13.97 -15.25
N LEU A 600 -11.11 13.20 -14.87
CA LEU A 600 -11.01 11.80 -14.45
C LEU A 600 -12.02 10.95 -15.24
N ASP A 601 -11.62 10.42 -16.39
CA ASP A 601 -12.50 9.66 -17.29
C ASP A 601 -12.69 8.20 -16.81
N HIS A 602 -13.22 8.02 -15.60
CA HIS A 602 -13.49 6.68 -15.06
C HIS A 602 -14.83 6.15 -15.59
N THR A 603 -14.83 4.93 -16.09
CA THR A 603 -16.05 4.21 -16.49
C THR A 603 -16.35 3.10 -15.50
N ILE A 604 -17.60 3.06 -15.02
CA ILE A 604 -18.10 1.97 -14.18
C ILE A 604 -19.31 1.35 -14.88
N THR A 605 -19.22 0.05 -15.13
CA THR A 605 -20.27 -0.69 -15.84
C THR A 605 -20.86 -1.76 -14.94
N GLU A 606 -22.18 -1.88 -14.92
CA GLU A 606 -22.88 -2.97 -14.22
C GLU A 606 -22.70 -4.30 -14.96
N GLY A 607 -22.45 -5.36 -14.20
CA GLY A 607 -22.18 -6.72 -14.69
C GLY A 607 -23.41 -7.65 -14.67
N PRO A 608 -23.19 -8.98 -14.48
CA PRO A 608 -21.96 -9.61 -14.00
C PRO A 608 -20.85 -9.74 -15.06
N PHE A 609 -19.60 -9.75 -14.61
CA PHE A 609 -18.41 -10.05 -15.42
C PHE A 609 -17.67 -11.24 -14.81
N ASP A 610 -17.30 -12.22 -15.62
CA ASP A 610 -16.48 -13.35 -15.20
C ASP A 610 -15.03 -12.91 -14.94
N MET A 611 -14.35 -13.63 -14.04
CA MET A 611 -12.92 -13.44 -13.74
C MET A 611 -12.17 -14.74 -13.96
N TYR A 612 -11.00 -14.68 -14.61
CA TYR A 612 -10.32 -15.86 -15.15
C TYR A 612 -8.84 -15.94 -14.78
N ASN A 613 -8.35 -17.15 -14.53
CA ASN A 613 -6.92 -17.44 -14.64
C ASN A 613 -6.64 -17.95 -16.06
N THR A 614 -5.54 -17.53 -16.69
CA THR A 614 -5.12 -18.07 -17.99
C THR A 614 -4.18 -19.24 -17.78
N ILE A 615 -4.52 -20.42 -18.30
CA ILE A 615 -3.79 -21.68 -18.09
C ILE A 615 -3.39 -22.27 -19.43
N ALA A 616 -2.19 -22.85 -19.52
CA ALA A 616 -1.73 -23.64 -20.65
C ALA A 616 -0.73 -24.71 -20.21
N GLU A 617 -0.53 -25.76 -21.03
CA GLU A 617 0.30 -26.91 -20.67
C GLU A 617 1.22 -27.38 -21.78
N ILE A 618 2.41 -27.87 -21.39
CA ILE A 618 3.21 -28.81 -22.16
C ILE A 618 3.04 -30.20 -21.53
N PRO A 619 2.27 -31.12 -22.15
CA PRO A 619 1.95 -32.41 -21.54
C PRO A 619 3.18 -33.30 -21.31
N GLY A 620 3.17 -34.01 -20.17
CA GLY A 620 4.18 -34.99 -19.83
C GLY A 620 4.13 -36.26 -20.70
N THR A 621 5.29 -36.86 -20.94
CA THR A 621 5.42 -38.09 -21.75
C THR A 621 5.31 -39.40 -20.96
N VAL A 622 5.54 -39.36 -19.65
CA VAL A 622 5.58 -40.55 -18.78
C VAL A 622 4.54 -40.48 -17.66
N TRP A 623 4.41 -39.32 -17.02
CA TRP A 623 3.49 -39.03 -15.92
C TRP A 623 2.69 -37.76 -16.25
N PRO A 624 1.78 -37.80 -17.23
CA PRO A 624 1.04 -36.62 -17.68
C PRO A 624 0.15 -36.00 -16.59
N ASP A 625 -0.25 -36.78 -15.59
CA ASP A 625 -1.10 -36.31 -14.50
C ASP A 625 -0.30 -35.64 -13.37
N GLU A 626 1.03 -35.80 -13.34
CA GLU A 626 1.94 -35.13 -12.40
C GLU A 626 2.39 -33.78 -12.99
N VAL A 627 2.40 -32.71 -12.18
CA VAL A 627 2.49 -31.33 -12.68
C VAL A 627 3.60 -30.53 -12.00
N VAL A 628 4.38 -29.79 -12.78
CA VAL A 628 5.21 -28.66 -12.31
C VAL A 628 4.58 -27.36 -12.81
N ILE A 629 4.30 -26.41 -11.91
CA ILE A 629 3.65 -25.15 -12.28
C ILE A 629 4.69 -24.01 -12.34
N VAL A 630 4.68 -23.24 -13.43
CA VAL A 630 5.39 -21.97 -13.57
C VAL A 630 4.34 -20.88 -13.70
N SER A 631 4.43 -19.82 -12.90
CA SER A 631 3.36 -18.83 -12.84
C SER A 631 3.81 -17.45 -12.38
N ALA A 632 2.92 -16.49 -12.60
CA ALA A 632 2.93 -15.12 -12.10
C ALA A 632 1.48 -14.62 -12.11
N HIS A 633 1.19 -13.46 -11.55
CA HIS A 633 -0.13 -12.84 -11.74
C HIS A 633 -0.12 -11.83 -12.89
N LEU A 634 -1.25 -11.76 -13.57
CA LEU A 634 -1.48 -10.94 -14.76
C LEU A 634 -2.08 -9.58 -14.42
N ASP A 635 -2.87 -9.52 -13.34
CA ASP A 635 -3.47 -8.29 -12.89
C ASP A 635 -2.43 -7.31 -12.32
N SER A 636 -2.77 -6.03 -12.33
CA SER A 636 -1.95 -4.96 -11.75
C SER A 636 -2.85 -3.87 -11.17
N TRP A 637 -2.34 -3.03 -10.28
CA TRP A 637 -2.99 -1.72 -10.07
C TRP A 637 -2.96 -0.86 -11.34
N ASN A 638 -3.90 0.08 -11.41
CA ASN A 638 -4.12 0.93 -12.58
C ASN A 638 -4.01 2.42 -12.30
N GLY A 639 -3.10 2.85 -11.41
CA GLY A 639 -2.93 4.27 -11.11
C GLY A 639 -2.66 5.12 -12.37
N PRO A 640 -3.06 6.40 -12.40
CA PRO A 640 -2.70 7.29 -13.51
C PRO A 640 -1.19 7.25 -13.81
N GLY A 641 -0.83 6.96 -15.06
CA GLY A 641 0.56 6.86 -15.51
C GLY A 641 1.25 5.51 -15.22
N SER A 642 0.63 4.60 -14.47
CA SER A 642 1.14 3.23 -14.28
C SER A 642 0.86 2.36 -15.51
N GLN A 643 1.77 1.42 -15.77
CA GLN A 643 1.72 0.42 -16.83
C GLN A 643 1.67 -1.02 -16.28
N GLY A 644 1.74 -1.21 -14.96
CA GLY A 644 1.74 -2.54 -14.32
C GLY A 644 2.93 -3.40 -14.72
N VAL A 645 4.14 -2.83 -14.73
CA VAL A 645 5.37 -3.49 -15.21
C VAL A 645 6.03 -4.27 -14.09
N VAL A 646 6.43 -3.57 -13.04
CA VAL A 646 7.11 -4.12 -11.86
C VAL A 646 6.19 -5.04 -11.06
N ASP A 647 4.88 -4.80 -11.08
CA ASP A 647 3.90 -5.61 -10.35
C ASP A 647 2.63 -5.82 -11.19
N ASN A 648 2.50 -6.91 -11.95
CA ASN A 648 3.51 -7.95 -12.19
C ASN A 648 3.61 -8.33 -13.68
N GLY A 649 3.80 -7.31 -14.51
CA GLY A 649 4.07 -7.48 -15.93
C GLY A 649 5.36 -8.26 -16.19
N THR A 650 6.41 -8.06 -15.38
CA THR A 650 7.70 -8.74 -15.51
C THR A 650 7.58 -10.24 -15.29
N GLY A 651 6.95 -10.69 -14.20
CA GLY A 651 6.76 -12.12 -13.94
C GLY A 651 5.80 -12.78 -14.93
N SER A 652 4.75 -12.06 -15.36
CA SER A 652 3.86 -12.52 -16.44
C SER A 652 4.62 -12.73 -17.76
N ALA A 653 5.49 -11.78 -18.12
CA ALA A 653 6.32 -11.88 -19.31
C ALA A 653 7.34 -13.03 -19.20
N VAL A 654 7.96 -13.21 -18.04
CA VAL A 654 8.87 -14.33 -17.74
C VAL A 654 8.17 -15.68 -17.89
N THR A 655 6.94 -15.80 -17.36
CA THR A 655 6.14 -17.03 -17.46
C THR A 655 5.78 -17.37 -18.91
N LEU A 656 5.33 -16.37 -19.69
CA LEU A 656 5.03 -16.52 -21.10
C LEU A 656 6.28 -16.89 -21.92
N GLU A 657 7.41 -16.22 -21.66
CA GLU A 657 8.65 -16.50 -22.38
C GLU A 657 9.21 -17.88 -22.04
N ALA A 658 9.14 -18.31 -20.79
CA ALA A 658 9.54 -19.66 -20.39
C ALA A 658 8.73 -20.73 -21.15
N ALA A 659 7.42 -20.50 -21.33
CA ALA A 659 6.56 -21.37 -22.14
C ALA A 659 6.99 -21.39 -23.61
N ARG A 660 7.25 -20.22 -24.20
CA ARG A 660 7.70 -20.08 -25.59
C ARG A 660 9.05 -20.78 -25.81
N ILE A 661 10.03 -20.58 -24.93
CA ILE A 661 11.36 -21.22 -25.00
C ILE A 661 11.20 -22.75 -25.03
N LEU A 662 10.42 -23.31 -24.09
CA LEU A 662 10.22 -24.76 -24.00
C LEU A 662 9.48 -25.33 -25.22
N ALA A 663 8.51 -24.59 -25.75
CA ALA A 663 7.81 -24.95 -26.98
C ALA A 663 8.74 -24.90 -28.21
N ALA A 664 9.55 -23.84 -28.34
CA ALA A 664 10.45 -23.62 -29.47
C ALA A 664 11.51 -24.73 -29.61
N VAL A 665 12.05 -25.22 -28.48
CA VAL A 665 13.01 -26.33 -28.49
C VAL A 665 12.35 -27.71 -28.60
N GLY A 666 11.01 -27.77 -28.62
CA GLY A 666 10.24 -29.01 -28.65
C GLY A 666 10.46 -29.87 -27.41
N ALA A 667 10.53 -29.27 -26.22
CA ALA A 667 10.79 -29.97 -24.97
C ALA A 667 9.75 -31.09 -24.75
N GLN A 668 10.23 -32.24 -24.28
CA GLN A 668 9.40 -33.42 -23.97
C GLN A 668 9.65 -33.80 -22.51
N PRO A 669 9.02 -33.10 -21.54
CA PRO A 669 9.18 -33.42 -20.13
C PRO A 669 8.50 -34.75 -19.80
N LYS A 670 8.88 -35.37 -18.67
CA LYS A 670 8.22 -36.61 -18.22
C LYS A 670 6.89 -36.31 -17.55
N ARG A 671 6.84 -35.24 -16.76
CA ARG A 671 5.65 -34.64 -16.13
C ARG A 671 5.13 -33.49 -16.97
N THR A 672 3.87 -33.13 -16.77
CA THR A 672 3.29 -31.94 -17.39
C THR A 672 3.90 -30.68 -16.77
N ILE A 673 4.25 -29.71 -17.61
CA ILE A 673 4.57 -28.34 -17.16
C ILE A 673 3.34 -27.49 -17.44
N ARG A 674 2.77 -26.88 -16.40
CA ARG A 674 1.59 -26.03 -16.48
C ARG A 674 2.00 -24.58 -16.25
N PHE A 675 1.64 -23.71 -17.18
CA PHE A 675 1.81 -22.27 -17.08
C PHE A 675 0.50 -21.66 -16.62
N ILE A 676 0.55 -20.82 -15.59
CA ILE A 676 -0.64 -20.14 -15.09
C ILE A 676 -0.34 -18.66 -14.89
N LEU A 677 -1.22 -17.82 -15.43
CA LEU A 677 -1.26 -16.40 -15.16
C LEU A 677 -2.48 -16.13 -14.25
N TRP A 678 -2.20 -15.85 -12.99
CA TRP A 678 -3.20 -15.63 -11.94
C TRP A 678 -3.89 -14.28 -12.11
N THR A 679 -5.11 -14.15 -11.60
CA THR A 679 -5.80 -12.85 -11.49
C THR A 679 -6.40 -12.67 -10.11
N GLY A 680 -6.63 -11.42 -9.71
CA GLY A 680 -7.11 -11.12 -8.36
C GLY A 680 -6.03 -11.27 -7.28
N GLU A 681 -4.75 -11.29 -7.66
CA GLU A 681 -3.63 -11.33 -6.72
C GLU A 681 -3.67 -10.07 -5.85
N GLU A 682 -3.80 -8.91 -6.50
CA GLU A 682 -3.70 -7.58 -5.91
C GLU A 682 -4.79 -7.30 -4.86
N GLN A 683 -5.88 -8.07 -4.91
CA GLN A 683 -7.01 -7.99 -3.98
C GLN A 683 -7.02 -9.14 -2.96
N GLY A 684 -5.98 -9.97 -2.94
CA GLY A 684 -5.72 -10.95 -1.90
C GLY A 684 -5.66 -12.40 -2.36
N LEU A 685 -5.00 -12.67 -3.48
CA LEU A 685 -4.72 -14.02 -4.02
C LEU A 685 -5.99 -14.77 -4.46
N LEU A 686 -6.99 -14.07 -5.00
CA LEU A 686 -8.31 -14.67 -5.23
C LEU A 686 -8.26 -15.81 -6.26
N GLY A 687 -7.60 -15.59 -7.40
CA GLY A 687 -7.50 -16.59 -8.47
C GLY A 687 -6.74 -17.85 -8.05
N SER A 688 -5.59 -17.72 -7.37
CA SER A 688 -4.82 -18.89 -6.92
C SER A 688 -5.49 -19.65 -5.78
N ARG A 689 -6.18 -18.96 -4.85
CA ARG A 689 -6.98 -19.62 -3.80
C ARG A 689 -8.11 -20.42 -4.39
N ALA A 690 -8.90 -19.81 -5.28
CA ALA A 690 -10.00 -20.48 -5.93
C ALA A 690 -9.52 -21.69 -6.76
N TYR A 691 -8.38 -21.56 -7.44
CA TYR A 691 -7.75 -22.68 -8.14
C TYR A 691 -7.43 -23.83 -7.16
N VAL A 692 -6.72 -23.57 -6.07
CA VAL A 692 -6.36 -24.60 -5.07
C VAL A 692 -7.60 -25.23 -4.43
N GLU A 693 -8.61 -24.42 -4.11
CA GLU A 693 -9.89 -24.88 -3.56
C GLU A 693 -10.64 -25.81 -4.53
N SER A 694 -10.52 -25.57 -5.84
CA SER A 694 -11.14 -26.41 -6.88
C SER A 694 -10.49 -27.78 -7.08
N LEU A 695 -9.24 -27.96 -6.64
CA LEU A 695 -8.50 -29.22 -6.84
C LEU A 695 -8.99 -30.33 -5.91
N SER A 696 -9.17 -31.53 -6.47
CA SER A 696 -9.35 -32.77 -5.71
C SER A 696 -8.10 -33.16 -4.92
N GLU A 697 -8.24 -34.08 -3.95
CA GLU A 697 -7.10 -34.59 -3.18
C GLU A 697 -6.02 -35.24 -4.07
N GLU A 698 -6.43 -35.95 -5.13
CA GLU A 698 -5.53 -36.58 -6.09
C GLU A 698 -4.76 -35.53 -6.90
N GLU A 699 -5.44 -34.51 -7.43
CA GLU A 699 -4.77 -33.43 -8.17
C GLU A 699 -3.79 -32.65 -7.29
N ARG A 700 -4.14 -32.39 -6.02
CA ARG A 700 -3.23 -31.74 -5.05
C ARG A 700 -1.98 -32.58 -4.78
N ALA A 701 -2.14 -33.91 -4.68
CA ALA A 701 -1.03 -34.83 -4.48
C ALA A 701 -0.10 -34.91 -5.71
N ASN A 702 -0.65 -34.71 -6.91
CA ASN A 702 0.09 -34.81 -8.17
C ASN A 702 0.83 -33.53 -8.57
N ILE A 703 0.56 -32.39 -7.94
CA ILE A 703 1.36 -31.17 -8.15
C ILE A 703 2.69 -31.32 -7.42
N SER A 704 3.81 -31.38 -8.16
CA SER A 704 5.15 -31.46 -7.59
C SER A 704 5.52 -30.18 -6.85
N CYS A 705 5.37 -29.05 -7.53
CA CYS A 705 5.66 -27.72 -7.01
C CYS A 705 5.06 -26.62 -7.90
N VAL A 706 4.98 -25.41 -7.36
CA VAL A 706 4.67 -24.18 -8.10
C VAL A 706 5.76 -23.14 -7.88
N PHE A 707 6.17 -22.47 -8.95
CA PHE A 707 7.03 -21.30 -8.93
C PHE A 707 6.23 -20.06 -9.27
N VAL A 708 6.38 -19.00 -8.49
CA VAL A 708 5.75 -17.69 -8.68
C VAL A 708 6.84 -16.63 -8.79
N ASP A 709 6.89 -15.96 -9.95
CA ASP A 709 7.70 -14.77 -10.23
C ASP A 709 6.85 -13.53 -9.94
N ASP A 710 7.24 -12.76 -8.92
CA ASP A 710 6.45 -11.65 -8.35
C ASP A 710 7.29 -10.75 -7.40
N GLY A 711 8.58 -10.59 -7.67
CA GLY A 711 9.47 -9.64 -6.97
C GLY A 711 9.84 -8.42 -7.82
N GLY A 712 9.23 -8.32 -9.01
CA GLY A 712 9.39 -7.28 -10.01
C GLY A 712 10.57 -7.47 -10.96
N THR A 713 11.34 -6.41 -11.19
CA THR A 713 12.31 -6.38 -12.29
C THR A 713 13.60 -7.17 -12.02
N ASN A 714 13.87 -7.51 -10.76
CA ASN A 714 15.13 -8.15 -10.41
C ASN A 714 15.19 -9.58 -10.98
N TYR A 715 16.39 -10.15 -11.09
CA TYR A 715 16.53 -11.49 -11.68
C TYR A 715 16.19 -12.58 -10.66
N GLU A 716 15.73 -13.75 -11.11
CA GLU A 716 15.46 -14.92 -10.26
C GLU A 716 16.76 -15.40 -9.59
N GLY A 717 17.05 -14.89 -8.39
CA GLY A 717 18.34 -14.97 -7.74
C GLY A 717 18.40 -15.96 -6.57
N GLY A 718 17.26 -16.49 -6.14
CA GLY A 718 17.24 -17.49 -5.09
C GLY A 718 15.88 -18.11 -4.80
N LEU A 719 15.92 -19.13 -3.95
CA LEU A 719 14.74 -19.83 -3.44
C LEU A 719 14.97 -20.15 -1.97
N VAL A 720 13.91 -20.01 -1.17
CA VAL A 720 13.88 -20.53 0.19
C VAL A 720 13.29 -21.95 0.18
N CYS A 721 14.01 -22.91 0.75
CA CYS A 721 13.52 -24.28 0.85
C CYS A 721 14.13 -25.05 2.04
N PRO A 722 13.45 -26.08 2.54
CA PRO A 722 13.98 -26.92 3.60
C PRO A 722 15.04 -27.91 3.08
N PRO A 723 15.98 -28.37 3.95
CA PRO A 723 17.10 -29.22 3.54
C PRO A 723 16.73 -30.48 2.78
N TRP A 724 15.56 -31.08 3.05
CA TRP A 724 15.12 -32.30 2.36
C TRP A 724 14.80 -32.09 0.88
N MET A 725 14.65 -30.85 0.40
CA MET A 725 14.44 -30.51 -1.01
C MET A 725 15.73 -30.11 -1.73
N PHE A 726 16.83 -29.90 -1.02
CA PHE A 726 18.08 -29.34 -1.58
C PHE A 726 18.62 -30.15 -2.74
N ASP A 727 18.63 -31.49 -2.65
CA ASP A 727 19.19 -32.31 -3.72
C ASP A 727 18.47 -32.09 -5.07
N TYR A 728 17.14 -31.92 -5.03
CA TYR A 728 16.33 -31.69 -6.22
C TYR A 728 16.53 -30.27 -6.76
N LEU A 729 16.42 -29.26 -5.89
CA LEU A 729 16.49 -27.87 -6.30
C LEU A 729 17.91 -27.48 -6.72
N ALA A 730 18.95 -27.97 -6.03
CA ALA A 730 20.34 -27.72 -6.38
C ALA A 730 20.70 -28.33 -7.74
N ALA A 731 20.22 -29.55 -8.02
CA ALA A 731 20.39 -30.16 -9.33
C ALA A 731 19.60 -29.42 -10.42
N ALA A 732 18.42 -28.88 -10.10
CA ALA A 732 17.57 -28.18 -11.07
C ALA A 732 18.11 -26.79 -11.45
N THR A 733 18.68 -26.06 -10.50
CA THR A 733 19.18 -24.68 -10.71
C THR A 733 20.62 -24.62 -11.20
N ALA A 734 21.38 -25.71 -11.05
CA ALA A 734 22.79 -25.77 -11.47
C ALA A 734 23.01 -25.45 -12.97
N SER A 735 22.04 -25.72 -13.84
CA SER A 735 22.14 -25.39 -15.26
C SER A 735 22.11 -23.88 -15.56
N THR A 736 21.59 -23.08 -14.64
CA THR A 736 21.56 -21.61 -14.75
C THR A 736 22.85 -20.98 -14.23
N ASN A 737 23.43 -21.58 -13.19
CA ASN A 737 24.61 -21.02 -12.51
C ASN A 737 25.83 -20.96 -13.44
N GLY A 738 26.52 -19.81 -13.39
CA GLY A 738 27.67 -19.52 -14.25
C GLY A 738 27.33 -19.22 -15.70
N GLN A 739 26.04 -19.08 -16.06
CA GLN A 739 25.64 -18.86 -17.45
C GLN A 739 25.30 -17.40 -17.78
N PHE A 740 24.96 -16.61 -16.76
CA PHE A 740 24.50 -15.23 -16.89
C PHE A 740 25.38 -14.29 -16.08
N PHE A 741 25.92 -13.25 -16.74
CA PHE A 741 26.81 -12.28 -16.12
C PHE A 741 26.39 -10.85 -16.48
N SER A 742 26.13 -10.04 -15.47
CA SER A 742 25.91 -8.61 -15.57
C SER A 742 27.21 -7.86 -15.36
N LYS A 743 27.70 -7.24 -16.44
CA LYS A 743 28.86 -6.34 -16.35
C LYS A 743 28.57 -5.11 -15.49
N THR A 744 27.34 -4.62 -15.51
CA THR A 744 26.90 -3.47 -14.72
C THR A 744 27.00 -3.75 -13.22
N ASP A 745 26.82 -5.01 -12.82
CA ASP A 745 26.82 -5.43 -11.41
C ASP A 745 28.16 -6.04 -10.96
N GLU A 746 29.18 -6.07 -11.83
CA GLU A 746 30.50 -6.70 -11.54
C GLU A 746 31.23 -6.05 -10.36
N THR A 747 31.00 -4.76 -10.12
CA THR A 747 31.60 -3.99 -9.02
C THR A 747 30.61 -3.64 -7.92
N ARG A 748 29.35 -4.07 -8.04
CA ARG A 748 28.29 -3.66 -7.12
C ARG A 748 28.41 -4.48 -5.85
N LEU A 749 28.86 -3.83 -4.77
CA LEU A 749 28.46 -4.24 -3.42
C LEU A 749 26.96 -3.95 -3.37
N LEU A 750 26.13 -4.98 -3.47
CA LEU A 750 24.68 -4.85 -3.45
C LEU A 750 24.28 -3.99 -2.23
N HIS A 751 23.59 -2.89 -2.50
CA HIS A 751 23.33 -1.80 -1.56
C HIS A 751 22.08 -2.13 -0.73
N ASP A 752 22.18 -3.09 0.15
CA ASP A 752 21.37 -3.20 1.35
C ASP A 752 22.21 -3.87 2.44
N ASP A 753 21.79 -3.77 3.69
CA ASP A 753 22.43 -4.48 4.81
C ASP A 753 22.14 -6.00 4.74
N ASN A 754 21.92 -6.58 3.54
CA ASN A 754 21.68 -8.00 3.36
C ASN A 754 22.99 -8.77 3.56
N PRO A 755 23.06 -9.69 4.55
CA PRO A 755 24.19 -10.59 4.71
C PRO A 755 24.44 -11.50 3.50
N ASP A 756 23.51 -11.56 2.54
CA ASP A 756 23.63 -12.25 1.25
C ASP A 756 24.45 -11.48 0.19
N ASN A 757 25.10 -10.37 0.56
CA ASN A 757 26.09 -9.69 -0.29
C ASN A 757 27.29 -10.61 -0.56
N ASP A 758 27.10 -11.45 -1.57
CA ASP A 758 27.95 -12.56 -1.91
C ASP A 758 29.23 -12.10 -2.63
N ALA A 759 30.30 -12.88 -2.50
CA ALA A 759 31.51 -12.79 -3.29
C ALA A 759 31.30 -13.10 -4.80
N ARG A 760 30.05 -13.16 -5.29
CA ARG A 760 29.61 -13.52 -6.65
C ARG A 760 29.38 -12.32 -7.58
N ALA A 761 29.88 -11.13 -7.24
CA ALA A 761 29.62 -9.88 -7.98
C ALA A 761 29.57 -10.06 -9.52
N GLY A 762 28.44 -9.67 -10.11
CA GLY A 762 28.15 -9.80 -11.54
C GLY A 762 27.50 -11.12 -12.00
N TRP A 763 27.67 -12.24 -11.29
CA TRP A 763 27.02 -13.51 -11.67
C TRP A 763 25.57 -13.58 -11.17
N MET A 764 24.65 -13.85 -12.09
CA MET A 764 23.21 -14.00 -11.79
C MET A 764 22.87 -15.46 -11.44
N ASP A 765 23.56 -15.99 -10.42
CA ASP A 765 23.41 -17.35 -9.92
C ASP A 765 22.22 -17.48 -8.96
N VAL A 766 21.55 -18.63 -8.96
CA VAL A 766 20.42 -18.93 -8.07
C VAL A 766 20.92 -19.51 -6.75
N ASN A 767 20.66 -18.81 -5.65
CA ASN A 767 21.02 -19.23 -4.29
C ASN A 767 19.86 -19.92 -3.58
N LEU A 768 20.07 -21.17 -3.14
CA LEU A 768 19.10 -21.84 -2.27
C LEU A 768 19.41 -21.51 -0.81
N ARG A 769 18.41 -21.03 -0.07
CA ARG A 769 18.52 -20.71 1.35
C ARG A 769 17.76 -21.70 2.20
N SER A 770 18.43 -22.18 3.24
CA SER A 770 17.84 -23.15 4.18
C SER A 770 16.81 -22.49 5.09
N VAL A 771 15.67 -23.16 5.24
CA VAL A 771 14.70 -22.92 6.33
C VAL A 771 14.32 -24.23 7.00
N ASP A 772 13.79 -24.15 8.22
CA ASP A 772 13.38 -25.34 8.97
C ASP A 772 12.14 -26.00 8.34
N GLU A 773 11.21 -25.20 7.79
CA GLU A 773 9.96 -25.64 7.19
C GLU A 773 9.54 -24.74 6.01
N MET A 774 8.64 -25.23 5.15
CA MET A 774 8.07 -24.42 4.06
C MET A 774 7.20 -23.29 4.63
N PRO A 775 7.39 -22.02 4.22
CA PRO A 775 6.55 -20.91 4.69
C PRO A 775 5.08 -21.10 4.32
N GLN A 776 4.18 -21.18 5.32
CA GLN A 776 2.73 -21.36 5.08
C GLN A 776 2.00 -20.08 4.65
N GLY A 777 2.66 -18.92 4.70
CA GLY A 777 2.12 -17.62 4.30
C GLY A 777 3.04 -16.94 3.30
N GLY A 778 2.58 -15.83 2.74
CA GLY A 778 3.33 -15.09 1.73
C GLY A 778 2.50 -13.92 1.22
N GLY A 779 3.17 -13.02 0.50
CA GLY A 779 2.55 -11.86 -0.13
C GLY A 779 1.96 -12.13 -1.50
N SER A 780 2.08 -13.37 -2.02
CA SER A 780 1.82 -13.72 -3.43
C SER A 780 1.24 -15.15 -3.57
N ASP A 781 0.91 -15.58 -4.79
CA ASP A 781 0.08 -16.75 -5.11
C ASP A 781 0.62 -18.10 -4.61
N HIS A 782 1.94 -18.23 -4.43
CA HIS A 782 2.57 -19.44 -3.86
C HIS A 782 2.01 -19.78 -2.46
N ALA A 783 1.58 -18.76 -1.71
CA ALA A 783 1.02 -18.92 -0.38
C ALA A 783 -0.28 -19.75 -0.40
N SER A 784 -1.09 -19.66 -1.46
CA SER A 784 -2.32 -20.45 -1.61
C SER A 784 -2.02 -21.95 -1.65
N PHE A 785 -0.89 -22.34 -2.21
CA PHE A 785 -0.44 -23.73 -2.32
C PHE A 785 0.20 -24.23 -1.02
N ASN A 786 1.08 -23.42 -0.40
CA ASN A 786 1.73 -23.79 0.84
C ASN A 786 0.74 -24.06 1.98
N ARG A 787 -0.37 -23.32 2.04
CA ARG A 787 -1.46 -23.53 3.03
C ARG A 787 -2.10 -24.91 2.97
N VAL A 788 -2.05 -25.58 1.83
CA VAL A 788 -2.58 -26.94 1.65
C VAL A 788 -1.47 -27.98 1.52
N GLY A 789 -0.23 -27.61 1.87
CA GLY A 789 0.93 -28.49 1.90
C GLY A 789 1.59 -28.74 0.53
N ILE A 790 1.19 -28.03 -0.54
CA ILE A 790 1.83 -28.10 -1.86
C ILE A 790 3.06 -27.17 -1.88
N PRO A 791 4.27 -27.66 -2.22
CA PRO A 791 5.47 -26.83 -2.29
C PRO A 791 5.31 -25.68 -3.28
N GLY A 792 5.10 -24.50 -2.74
CA GLY A 792 5.03 -23.24 -3.46
C GLY A 792 6.22 -22.36 -3.15
N PHE A 793 6.87 -21.91 -4.21
CA PHE A 793 8.08 -21.12 -4.18
C PHE A 793 7.81 -19.73 -4.75
N TYR A 794 8.21 -18.73 -3.97
CA TYR A 794 8.39 -17.36 -4.43
C TYR A 794 9.85 -17.20 -4.85
N TRP A 795 10.09 -16.63 -6.02
CA TRP A 795 11.45 -16.31 -6.43
C TRP A 795 11.99 -15.16 -5.59
N ASP A 796 13.13 -15.39 -4.96
CA ASP A 796 13.86 -14.30 -4.34
C ASP A 796 14.60 -13.54 -5.44
N GLU A 797 14.03 -12.43 -5.85
CA GLU A 797 14.56 -11.66 -6.95
C GLU A 797 15.59 -10.63 -6.47
N ILE A 798 16.79 -10.71 -7.04
CA ILE A 798 17.97 -9.99 -6.57
C ILE A 798 18.47 -9.09 -7.70
N GLY A 799 18.95 -7.89 -7.38
CA GLY A 799 19.54 -7.01 -8.38
C GLY A 799 19.50 -5.55 -7.98
N ARG A 800 19.73 -4.68 -8.97
CA ARG A 800 19.81 -3.23 -8.78
C ARG A 800 18.46 -2.51 -8.84
N ALA A 801 17.37 -3.18 -9.24
CA ALA A 801 16.06 -2.55 -9.30
C ALA A 801 15.52 -2.31 -7.89
N ASN A 802 14.84 -1.16 -7.71
CA ASN A 802 14.16 -0.83 -6.47
C ASN A 802 12.67 -1.13 -6.61
N TYR A 803 12.26 -2.34 -6.20
CA TYR A 803 10.86 -2.77 -6.25
C TYR A 803 9.91 -1.73 -5.63
N ARG A 804 10.23 -1.22 -4.43
CA ARG A 804 9.40 -0.24 -3.68
C ARG A 804 9.27 1.13 -4.35
N TYR A 805 10.07 1.42 -5.37
CA TYR A 805 9.95 2.65 -6.13
C TYR A 805 8.84 2.56 -7.18
N GLY A 806 8.76 1.44 -7.91
CA GLY A 806 7.70 1.18 -8.89
C GLY A 806 6.41 0.66 -8.25
N TRP A 807 6.54 -0.33 -7.36
CA TRP A 807 5.45 -1.09 -6.73
C TRP A 807 4.22 -0.26 -6.31
N HIS A 808 3.12 -0.46 -7.03
CA HIS A 808 1.80 0.17 -6.83
C HIS A 808 1.79 1.70 -6.97
N THR A 809 2.80 2.27 -7.60
CA THR A 809 2.94 3.73 -7.77
C THR A 809 2.75 4.18 -9.20
N GLN A 810 2.74 5.49 -9.40
CA GLN A 810 2.80 6.09 -10.74
C GLN A 810 4.10 5.80 -11.49
N ASN A 811 5.14 5.29 -10.82
CA ASN A 811 6.43 4.97 -11.43
C ASN A 811 6.49 3.53 -11.97
N ASP A 812 5.42 2.75 -11.82
CA ASP A 812 5.37 1.39 -12.32
C ASP A 812 5.28 1.38 -13.86
N LYS A 813 6.44 1.47 -14.52
CA LYS A 813 6.60 1.76 -15.94
C LYS A 813 7.71 0.91 -16.58
N LEU A 814 7.69 0.84 -17.91
CA LEU A 814 8.61 0.03 -18.72
C LEU A 814 10.07 0.44 -18.54
N ASP A 815 10.35 1.70 -18.22
CA ASP A 815 11.70 2.21 -17.99
C ASP A 815 12.37 1.63 -16.73
N LEU A 816 11.58 1.03 -15.83
CA LEU A 816 12.09 0.29 -14.69
C LEU A 816 12.47 -1.14 -15.03
N ALA A 817 12.15 -1.67 -16.22
CA ALA A 817 12.51 -3.02 -16.67
C ALA A 817 14.02 -3.13 -16.97
N ILE A 818 14.60 -4.30 -16.67
CA ILE A 818 16.02 -4.59 -16.88
C ILE A 818 16.10 -5.86 -17.72
N GLU A 819 16.30 -5.68 -19.02
CA GLU A 819 16.30 -6.77 -20.01
C GLU A 819 17.20 -7.95 -19.63
N GLU A 820 18.45 -7.69 -19.24
CA GLU A 820 19.41 -8.75 -18.89
C GLU A 820 18.99 -9.60 -17.67
N TYR A 821 18.16 -9.04 -16.77
CA TYR A 821 17.58 -9.76 -15.65
C TYR A 821 16.41 -10.63 -16.11
N LEU A 822 15.49 -10.07 -16.90
CA LEU A 822 14.33 -10.79 -17.41
C LEU A 822 14.72 -11.92 -18.37
N VAL A 823 15.80 -11.75 -19.14
CA VAL A 823 16.40 -12.80 -19.97
C VAL A 823 16.93 -13.95 -19.11
N GLN A 824 17.55 -13.65 -17.95
CA GLN A 824 17.95 -14.67 -16.99
C GLN A 824 16.72 -15.37 -16.39
N SER A 825 15.73 -14.62 -15.89
CA SER A 825 14.56 -15.17 -15.21
C SER A 825 13.76 -16.11 -16.12
N SER A 826 13.40 -15.66 -17.33
CA SER A 826 12.68 -16.50 -18.31
C SER A 826 13.43 -17.77 -18.70
N THR A 827 14.76 -17.70 -18.83
CA THR A 827 15.58 -18.88 -19.14
C THR A 827 15.69 -19.80 -17.92
N ASN A 828 15.85 -19.25 -16.72
CA ASN A 828 15.96 -20.00 -15.47
C ASN A 828 14.64 -20.72 -15.14
N ALA A 829 13.50 -20.04 -15.21
CA ALA A 829 12.18 -20.63 -15.06
C ALA A 829 11.98 -21.83 -16.00
N ALA A 830 12.34 -21.70 -17.28
CA ALA A 830 12.26 -22.79 -18.25
C ALA A 830 13.18 -23.98 -17.89
N LEU A 831 14.43 -23.71 -17.52
CA LEU A 831 15.41 -24.73 -17.14
C LEU A 831 14.99 -25.50 -15.89
N VAL A 832 14.63 -24.78 -14.83
CA VAL A 832 14.25 -25.35 -13.52
C VAL A 832 12.97 -26.18 -13.67
N ALA A 833 11.96 -25.66 -14.38
CA ALA A 833 10.72 -26.38 -14.63
C ALA A 833 10.97 -27.67 -15.41
N TYR A 834 11.74 -27.63 -16.51
CA TYR A 834 12.06 -28.81 -17.31
C TYR A 834 12.84 -29.86 -16.52
N ASN A 835 13.84 -29.44 -15.74
CA ASN A 835 14.66 -30.32 -14.92
C ASN A 835 13.80 -31.06 -13.87
N LEU A 836 12.96 -30.34 -13.13
CA LEU A 836 12.07 -30.92 -12.12
C LEU A 836 10.97 -31.78 -12.75
N ALA A 837 10.43 -31.37 -13.91
CA ALA A 837 9.47 -32.19 -14.64
C ALA A 837 10.09 -33.51 -15.16
N CYS A 838 11.42 -33.60 -15.21
CA CYS A 838 12.16 -34.82 -15.58
C CYS A 838 12.72 -35.61 -14.39
N ALA A 839 12.54 -35.12 -13.16
CA ALA A 839 13.05 -35.70 -11.93
C ALA A 839 12.55 -37.14 -11.70
N PRO A 840 13.26 -37.96 -10.88
CA PRO A 840 12.85 -39.36 -10.65
C PRO A 840 11.54 -39.49 -9.86
N SER A 841 11.18 -38.50 -9.05
CA SER A 841 9.91 -38.41 -8.31
C SER A 841 9.45 -36.96 -8.22
N LEU A 842 8.24 -36.75 -7.69
CA LEU A 842 7.80 -35.44 -7.19
C LEU A 842 8.77 -34.92 -6.12
N LEU A 843 8.77 -33.60 -5.89
CA LEU A 843 9.53 -33.01 -4.78
C LEU A 843 9.08 -33.63 -3.45
N PRO A 844 10.02 -33.93 -2.54
CA PRO A 844 9.70 -34.49 -1.24
C PRO A 844 8.88 -33.50 -0.42
N ARG A 845 7.78 -33.98 0.16
CA ARG A 845 6.98 -33.22 1.15
C ARG A 845 7.61 -33.34 2.54
N GLU A 846 7.08 -32.59 3.50
CA GLU A 846 7.54 -32.64 4.89
C GLU A 846 7.53 -34.09 5.42
N PRO A 847 8.62 -34.55 6.06
CA PRO A 847 8.66 -35.89 6.63
C PRO A 847 7.69 -35.97 7.82
N VAL A 848 6.65 -36.80 7.71
CA VAL A 848 5.78 -37.10 8.87
C VAL A 848 6.60 -37.91 9.88
N GLU A 849 6.78 -37.39 11.10
CA GLU A 849 7.44 -38.16 12.17
C GLU A 849 6.68 -39.46 12.41
N THR A 850 7.38 -40.59 12.31
CA THR A 850 6.81 -41.94 12.38
C THR A 850 6.16 -42.30 13.72
N ASP A 851 6.28 -41.45 14.75
CA ASP A 851 5.73 -41.68 16.08
C ASP A 851 4.24 -41.27 16.19
N GLU A 852 3.74 -40.33 15.39
CA GLU A 852 2.31 -39.92 15.43
C GLU A 852 1.37 -40.95 14.76
N ILE A 853 1.87 -41.69 13.77
CA ILE A 853 1.11 -42.78 13.12
C ILE A 853 0.87 -43.94 14.10
N ALA A 854 1.72 -44.11 15.12
CA ALA A 854 1.55 -45.12 16.16
C ALA A 854 0.53 -44.72 17.25
N GLU A 855 0.24 -43.43 17.44
CA GLU A 855 -0.77 -42.94 18.39
C GLU A 855 -2.15 -42.70 17.76
N ALA A 856 -2.23 -42.36 16.47
CA ALA A 856 -3.51 -42.21 15.77
C ALA A 856 -4.25 -43.54 15.49
N GLY A 857 -3.60 -44.68 15.77
CA GLY A 857 -4.13 -46.04 15.66
C GLY A 857 -4.61 -46.66 16.98
N ARG A 858 -5.13 -45.87 17.93
CA ARG A 858 -5.80 -46.39 19.15
C ARG A 858 -7.15 -45.76 19.43
#